data_AF-A0A835GS34-F1
#
_entry.id   AF-A0A835GS34-F1
#
_cell.length_a   1.000
_cell.length_b   1.000
_cell.length_c   1.000
_cell.angle_alpha   90.00
_cell.angle_beta   90.00
_cell.angle_gamma   90.00
#
_symmetry.space_group_name_H-M   'P 1'
#
loop_
_entity.id
_entity.type
_entity.pdbx_description
1 polymer ?
#
loop_
_entity_poly.entity_id
_entity_poly.type
_entity_poly.pdbx_seq_one_letter_code
_entity_poly.pdbx_strand_id
1 'polypeptide(L)'
;MGMLETEKKDVENQSVEEDPLTKAIGALGKWQIWICFVVFLVKFPVAWHQMSIIFLAPPMNFTCAATQVEDHFDNVCHANCTDFEYDRSIFKETIISQWDLVCDRQWLKNLTQTIFMLGILVGNMMFGHLSDRFGRRNPFLAAVFLQLISGVTTAYSVNWYMFTTLRFFLAVATGGTMVTSFVLTMELIGAKYRDTVGIIYQIPFNLGHLTLPLFGYYLRDWSTFQLAISLPSVLFLSYYFLLPESPRWLLTAGRTEEAVKIMEVAAKRNGRPTEGIAASSQKVVVDNDAKTEEHASFIDLFRTPRLRTRTIAICFNWFVCGLCFFGVSQYMSHISGDIFTNVAISAAIQVPGTLISVYTNKVLGRKITLISANCITGISCLLIIVVPQSGASHLTLGCTGLLGMSISFATVYLYAGELFPTVVRNSGVGLSSTVARIGSMVAPFVATLSHTSAWLPPLAFGIVPLIGAGLCMLLPDTRGRKLPDTLEEGEADNMDEDLIETAIGRFGKYQTWILFLITLGRFPAEYQLNNVVFIIPYVDYKCLDNNVTNYCPCENPEYDTSTIVSSVTTEWNLICNRTYLASLAQSMLQVGLLAGSLLYGYFSDRCGRKSVVVISIFSEVVFVIISAFVPYFWMFLVCRFLIGASLGGVMLCCYILLIELCGKSFRPYASGLSEIPYILSYFALPVKAYFVRDWRNLQLITAVPWVITIGYFWLMPESPRWLITVGRKKEAIETLTYIAKKNNLPTNNIGNIVEKLELEIKNQHKTGNFIDLFRTPKVRAYTLITAFVWMFCSHTFFGINQYIGRLQGNIYINVLLSAACLTPGLLIVVLTNLYLKRRISVISSFATASLSLLLFIVIPSDIRVATLVFAIIGLTAAYMAFVQIYLYSSEVFPTVIRNSAIGFASMFARFGGFIAPFVVNIGIEWVSILIFSGVALAAAILCYFLPETKSITLPNTIEQSEKPNEHKLEKNSLYLLEKF
;
A
#
# COMPACT_ATOMS: atom_id res chain seq x y z
N MET A 1 28.96 -39.65 13.89
CA MET A 1 30.36 -39.31 13.59
C MET A 1 30.54 -38.43 12.34
N GLY A 2 29.52 -38.28 11.47
CA GLY A 2 29.56 -37.37 10.31
C GLY A 2 29.00 -35.94 10.53
N MET A 3 28.99 -35.43 11.75
CA MET A 3 28.58 -34.03 12.06
C MET A 3 29.77 -33.13 12.44
N LEU A 4 31.00 -33.64 12.39
CA LEU A 4 32.22 -32.90 12.74
C LEU A 4 33.04 -32.49 11.50
N GLU A 5 32.63 -32.87 10.29
CA GLU A 5 33.34 -32.51 9.05
C GLU A 5 32.72 -31.33 8.30
N THR A 6 31.46 -30.96 8.59
CA THR A 6 30.81 -29.78 7.99
C THR A 6 31.31 -28.45 8.56
N GLU A 7 31.97 -28.44 9.72
CA GLU A 7 32.52 -27.21 10.31
C GLU A 7 33.80 -26.71 9.62
N LYS A 8 34.42 -27.52 8.74
CA LYS A 8 35.65 -27.14 8.02
C LYS A 8 35.42 -26.56 6.61
N LYS A 9 34.24 -26.75 6.01
CA LYS A 9 33.97 -26.30 4.63
C LYS A 9 33.27 -24.93 4.51
N ASP A 10 32.73 -24.40 5.60
CA ASP A 10 32.10 -23.06 5.63
C ASP A 10 33.11 -21.91 5.83
N VAL A 11 34.42 -22.18 5.82
CA VAL A 11 35.47 -21.17 6.08
C VAL A 11 35.82 -20.33 4.84
N GLU A 12 35.36 -20.69 3.63
CA GLU A 12 35.92 -20.09 2.41
C GLU A 12 35.02 -19.17 1.58
N ASN A 13 33.77 -18.88 1.96
CA ASN A 13 32.94 -17.96 1.17
C ASN A 13 31.99 -17.07 2.00
N GLN A 14 32.54 -16.01 2.60
CA GLN A 14 32.03 -14.61 2.55
C GLN A 14 32.73 -13.73 3.60
N SER A 15 33.55 -12.81 3.10
CA SER A 15 34.28 -11.77 3.82
C SER A 15 33.37 -10.63 4.29
N VAL A 16 32.66 -10.85 5.40
CA VAL A 16 32.28 -9.78 6.33
C VAL A 16 33.08 -10.08 7.61
N GLU A 17 33.95 -9.16 8.05
CA GLU A 17 34.61 -9.28 9.35
C GLU A 17 33.53 -9.51 10.42
N GLU A 18 33.43 -10.74 10.94
CA GLU A 18 32.51 -11.03 12.04
C GLU A 18 32.94 -10.19 13.25
N ASP A 19 31.98 -9.46 13.84
CA ASP A 19 32.17 -8.68 15.06
C ASP A 19 32.94 -9.51 16.11
N PRO A 20 34.11 -9.05 16.60
CA PRO A 20 34.94 -9.79 17.56
C PRO A 20 34.17 -10.28 18.79
N LEU A 21 33.16 -9.52 19.22
CA LEU A 21 32.25 -9.92 20.30
C LEU A 21 31.41 -11.14 19.88
N THR A 22 30.82 -11.11 18.70
CA THR A 22 30.00 -12.21 18.16
C THR A 22 30.84 -13.47 17.95
N LYS A 23 32.11 -13.32 17.57
CA LYS A 23 33.07 -14.42 17.47
C LYS A 23 33.34 -15.05 18.83
N ALA A 24 33.57 -14.24 19.87
CA ALA A 24 33.86 -14.71 21.23
C ALA A 24 32.67 -15.41 21.91
N ILE A 25 31.51 -14.75 22.00
CA ILE A 25 30.36 -15.24 22.80
C ILE A 25 29.24 -15.88 21.97
N GLY A 26 29.31 -15.81 20.64
CA GLY A 26 28.27 -16.29 19.73
C GLY A 26 27.18 -15.29 19.43
N ALA A 27 26.52 -15.46 18.28
CA ALA A 27 25.48 -14.54 17.82
C ALA A 27 24.19 -14.63 18.66
N LEU A 28 23.83 -15.83 19.13
CA LEU A 28 22.72 -16.07 20.05
C LEU A 28 22.90 -17.41 20.77
N GLY A 29 23.33 -17.39 22.03
CA GLY A 29 23.53 -18.58 22.86
C GLY A 29 22.55 -18.67 24.04
N LYS A 30 22.66 -19.75 24.83
CA LYS A 30 21.79 -20.01 26.01
C LYS A 30 21.87 -18.87 27.03
N TRP A 31 23.06 -18.29 27.21
CA TRP A 31 23.26 -17.17 28.13
C TRP A 31 22.53 -15.91 27.65
N GLN A 32 22.66 -15.54 26.37
CA GLN A 32 21.95 -14.39 25.81
C GLN A 32 20.43 -14.58 25.90
N ILE A 33 19.92 -15.79 25.62
CA ILE A 33 18.48 -16.10 25.72
C ILE A 33 17.98 -15.90 27.16
N TRP A 34 18.73 -16.39 28.16
CA TRP A 34 18.37 -16.20 29.57
C TRP A 34 18.37 -14.72 29.98
N ILE A 35 19.38 -13.95 29.57
CA ILE A 35 19.43 -12.51 29.83
C ILE A 35 18.27 -11.78 29.14
N CYS A 36 17.97 -12.10 27.87
CA CYS A 36 16.83 -11.52 27.17
C CYS A 36 15.53 -11.81 27.93
N PHE A 37 15.31 -13.06 28.36
CA PHE A 37 14.13 -13.43 29.13
C PHE A 37 14.01 -12.58 30.41
N VAL A 38 15.08 -12.44 31.19
CA VAL A 38 15.08 -11.62 32.40
C VAL A 38 14.77 -10.16 32.08
N VAL A 39 15.49 -9.55 31.12
CA VAL A 39 15.30 -8.14 30.74
C VAL A 39 13.88 -7.88 30.23
N PHE A 40 13.30 -8.82 29.47
CA PHE A 40 11.97 -8.70 28.87
C PHE A 40 10.86 -8.57 29.92
N LEU A 41 11.03 -9.12 31.13
CA LEU A 41 10.03 -9.02 32.20
C LEU A 41 9.76 -7.57 32.63
N VAL A 42 10.73 -6.66 32.46
CA VAL A 42 10.55 -5.24 32.82
C VAL A 42 9.50 -4.54 31.93
N LYS A 43 9.13 -5.12 30.80
CA LYS A 43 8.13 -4.55 29.90
C LYS A 43 6.71 -4.64 30.42
N PHE A 44 6.43 -5.56 31.33
CA PHE A 44 5.12 -5.67 31.97
C PHE A 44 4.75 -4.39 32.74
N PRO A 45 5.55 -3.93 33.72
CA PRO A 45 5.22 -2.70 34.43
C PRO A 45 5.31 -1.44 33.55
N VAL A 46 6.17 -1.44 32.51
CA VAL A 46 6.17 -0.37 31.49
C VAL A 46 4.80 -0.29 30.82
N ALA A 47 4.25 -1.42 30.37
CA ALA A 47 2.93 -1.47 29.75
C ALA A 47 1.82 -1.08 30.73
N TRP A 48 1.87 -1.59 31.97
CA TRP A 48 0.87 -1.28 32.98
C TRP A 48 0.79 0.21 33.26
N HIS A 49 1.92 0.89 33.51
CA HIS A 49 1.89 2.33 33.74
C HIS A 49 1.57 3.12 32.49
N GLN A 50 2.04 2.71 31.31
CA GLN A 50 1.80 3.47 30.08
C GLN A 50 0.34 3.42 29.62
N MET A 51 -0.35 2.29 29.86
CA MET A 51 -1.76 2.09 29.50
C MET A 51 -2.73 2.26 30.68
N SER A 52 -2.25 2.49 31.91
CA SER A 52 -3.09 2.58 33.12
C SER A 52 -4.18 3.64 33.03
N ILE A 53 -4.01 4.69 32.22
CA ILE A 53 -5.01 5.76 32.11
C ILE A 53 -6.40 5.26 31.70
N ILE A 54 -6.46 4.15 30.94
CA ILE A 54 -7.70 3.52 30.50
C ILE A 54 -8.60 3.15 31.70
N PHE A 55 -7.99 2.73 32.81
CA PHE A 55 -8.69 2.34 34.04
C PHE A 55 -8.60 3.37 35.17
N LEU A 56 -7.66 4.33 35.10
CA LEU A 56 -7.59 5.44 36.05
C LEU A 56 -8.63 6.51 35.75
N ALA A 57 -8.94 6.74 34.47
CA ALA A 57 -9.89 7.75 34.00
C ALA A 57 -10.90 7.17 32.97
N PRO A 58 -11.61 6.08 33.28
CA PRO A 58 -12.62 5.52 32.39
C PRO A 58 -13.79 6.51 32.22
N PRO A 59 -14.56 6.46 31.13
CA PRO A 59 -15.78 7.24 31.03
C PRO A 59 -16.74 6.84 32.16
N MET A 60 -17.22 7.83 32.92
CA MET A 60 -18.20 7.64 33.99
C MET A 60 -19.40 8.54 33.75
N ASN A 61 -20.58 8.01 34.07
CA ASN A 61 -21.79 8.80 34.03
C ASN A 61 -21.91 9.66 35.30
N PHE A 62 -22.44 10.87 35.18
CA PHE A 62 -22.58 11.81 36.30
C PHE A 62 -23.86 12.65 36.19
N THR A 63 -24.31 13.19 37.33
CA THR A 63 -25.37 14.22 37.43
C THR A 63 -24.92 15.32 38.40
N CYS A 64 -25.66 16.43 38.39
CA CYS A 64 -25.54 17.42 39.46
C CYS A 64 -26.29 17.00 40.71
N ALA A 65 -25.62 17.01 41.87
CA ALA A 65 -26.20 16.56 43.14
C ALA A 65 -27.42 17.40 43.58
N ALA A 66 -27.49 18.68 43.20
CA ALA A 66 -28.59 19.58 43.54
C ALA A 66 -29.90 19.32 42.76
N THR A 67 -29.84 18.58 41.63
CA THR A 67 -30.98 18.34 40.73
C THR A 67 -31.37 16.87 40.63
N GLN A 68 -30.95 16.04 41.59
CA GLN A 68 -31.29 14.62 41.61
C GLN A 68 -32.79 14.43 41.88
N VAL A 69 -33.59 14.30 40.82
CA VAL A 69 -35.04 14.05 40.92
C VAL A 69 -35.36 12.58 40.65
N GLU A 70 -34.48 11.81 39.99
CA GLU A 70 -34.60 10.37 39.72
C GLU A 70 -33.20 9.69 39.57
N ASP A 71 -33.13 8.35 39.67
CA ASP A 71 -31.94 7.48 39.49
C ASP A 71 -31.36 7.48 38.04
N HIS A 72 -31.35 8.63 37.37
CA HIS A 72 -30.93 8.76 35.97
C HIS A 72 -29.70 9.67 35.84
N PHE A 73 -28.60 9.12 35.32
CA PHE A 73 -27.40 9.90 35.00
C PHE A 73 -27.50 10.57 33.62
N ASP A 74 -27.66 11.89 33.59
CA ASP A 74 -27.92 12.67 32.37
C ASP A 74 -26.66 13.17 31.65
N ASN A 75 -25.49 13.16 32.31
CA ASN A 75 -24.22 13.64 31.78
C ASN A 75 -24.26 15.10 31.30
N VAL A 76 -25.14 15.93 31.88
CA VAL A 76 -25.32 17.33 31.49
C VAL A 76 -24.56 18.25 32.44
N CYS A 77 -23.81 19.20 31.86
CA CYS A 77 -23.11 20.23 32.60
C CYS A 77 -24.03 21.42 32.89
N HIS A 78 -24.53 21.53 34.12
CA HIS A 78 -25.33 22.67 34.56
C HIS A 78 -24.43 23.82 35.07
N ALA A 79 -24.74 25.06 34.66
CA ALA A 79 -23.92 26.24 34.97
C ALA A 79 -23.79 26.56 36.47
N ASN A 80 -24.73 26.11 37.31
CA ASN A 80 -24.74 26.34 38.75
C ASN A 80 -24.35 25.09 39.58
N CYS A 81 -23.80 24.05 38.95
CA CYS A 81 -23.45 22.83 39.65
C CYS A 81 -22.06 22.91 40.29
N THR A 82 -21.98 22.78 41.61
CA THR A 82 -20.72 22.71 42.36
C THR A 82 -20.33 21.29 42.77
N ASP A 83 -21.32 20.41 42.97
CA ASP A 83 -21.13 19.05 43.46
C ASP A 83 -21.75 18.03 42.50
N PHE A 84 -20.98 17.02 42.13
CA PHE A 84 -21.38 15.98 41.18
C PHE A 84 -21.59 14.64 41.86
N GLU A 85 -22.59 13.91 41.40
CA GLU A 85 -22.79 12.51 41.77
C GLU A 85 -22.45 11.60 40.59
N TYR A 86 -21.73 10.51 40.86
CA TYR A 86 -21.14 9.63 39.86
C TYR A 86 -21.73 8.23 39.93
N ASP A 87 -21.88 7.59 38.77
CA ASP A 87 -22.25 6.17 38.69
C ASP A 87 -21.10 5.27 39.19
N ARG A 88 -21.29 4.69 40.37
CA ARG A 88 -20.32 3.82 41.06
C ARG A 88 -20.59 2.32 40.87
N SER A 89 -21.45 1.95 39.93
CA SER A 89 -21.83 0.55 39.67
C SER A 89 -20.65 -0.31 39.18
N ILE A 90 -19.83 0.25 38.28
CA ILE A 90 -18.65 -0.42 37.73
C ILE A 90 -17.42 -0.07 38.57
N PHE A 91 -17.02 1.20 38.60
CA PHE A 91 -15.84 1.67 39.33
C PHE A 91 -16.22 2.30 40.66
N LYS A 92 -15.49 1.96 41.73
CA LYS A 92 -15.78 2.51 43.07
C LYS A 92 -15.35 3.96 43.17
N GLU A 93 -14.15 4.26 42.73
CA GLU A 93 -13.50 5.58 42.77
C GLU A 93 -12.49 5.65 41.62
N THR A 94 -12.50 6.75 40.87
CA THR A 94 -11.56 7.03 39.77
C THR A 94 -10.96 8.43 39.93
N ILE A 95 -9.92 8.76 39.16
CA ILE A 95 -9.36 10.13 39.23
C ILE A 95 -10.36 11.19 38.75
N ILE A 96 -11.40 10.78 38.01
CA ILE A 96 -12.46 11.67 37.58
C ILE A 96 -13.42 11.98 38.74
N SER A 97 -13.84 10.97 39.52
CA SER A 97 -14.74 11.17 40.67
C SER A 97 -14.03 11.80 41.86
N GLN A 98 -12.73 11.52 42.03
CA GLN A 98 -11.97 12.00 43.17
C GLN A 98 -11.69 13.51 43.13
N TRP A 99 -11.58 14.08 41.92
CA TRP A 99 -11.17 15.48 41.68
C TRP A 99 -12.09 16.23 40.71
N ASP A 100 -13.30 15.72 40.47
CA ASP A 100 -14.35 16.32 39.63
C ASP A 100 -13.86 16.74 38.23
N LEU A 101 -13.23 15.81 37.50
CA LEU A 101 -12.65 16.07 36.17
C LEU A 101 -13.69 15.96 35.04
N VAL A 102 -14.84 16.61 35.21
CA VAL A 102 -15.95 16.68 34.25
C VAL A 102 -16.15 18.11 33.73
N CYS A 103 -16.98 18.30 32.71
CA CYS A 103 -17.34 19.62 32.15
C CYS A 103 -16.09 20.46 31.78
N ASP A 104 -15.96 21.68 32.30
CA ASP A 104 -14.84 22.59 32.03
C ASP A 104 -13.46 22.02 32.43
N ARG A 105 -13.44 20.98 33.29
CA ARG A 105 -12.23 20.31 33.77
C ARG A 105 -11.94 18.99 33.05
N GLN A 106 -12.77 18.57 32.08
CA GLN A 106 -12.60 17.30 31.36
C GLN A 106 -11.26 17.19 30.62
N TRP A 107 -10.70 18.31 30.15
CA TRP A 107 -9.41 18.31 29.45
C TRP A 107 -8.22 17.93 30.37
N LEU A 108 -8.36 18.05 31.69
CA LEU A 108 -7.29 17.73 32.65
C LEU A 108 -6.92 16.24 32.64
N LYS A 109 -7.88 15.33 32.40
CA LYS A 109 -7.59 13.89 32.29
C LYS A 109 -6.72 13.58 31.07
N ASN A 110 -6.95 14.28 29.96
CA ASN A 110 -6.14 14.18 28.74
C ASN A 110 -4.76 14.79 28.95
N LEU A 111 -4.69 15.95 29.62
CA LEU A 111 -3.43 16.59 29.97
C LEU A 111 -2.56 15.68 30.83
N THR A 112 -3.12 14.97 31.81
CA THR A 112 -2.35 14.02 32.63
C THR A 112 -1.68 12.95 31.77
N GLN A 113 -2.38 12.41 30.76
CA GLN A 113 -1.77 11.43 29.85
C GLN A 113 -0.74 12.05 28.91
N THR A 114 -0.97 13.27 28.43
CA THR A 114 0.00 14.02 27.62
C THR A 114 1.29 14.30 28.40
N ILE A 115 1.18 14.69 29.67
CA ILE A 115 2.31 14.89 30.58
C ILE A 115 3.04 13.57 30.84
N PHE A 116 2.30 12.46 30.96
CA PHE A 116 2.91 11.13 31.05
C PHE A 116 3.73 10.80 29.79
N MET A 117 3.20 11.04 28.59
CA MET A 117 3.96 10.82 27.34
C MET A 117 5.17 11.75 27.19
N LEU A 118 5.06 12.99 27.66
CA LEU A 118 6.19 13.93 27.75
C LEU A 118 7.27 13.42 28.73
N GLY A 119 6.87 12.86 29.88
CA GLY A 119 7.80 12.24 30.82
C GLY A 119 8.57 11.10 30.18
N ILE A 120 7.93 10.22 29.40
CA ILE A 120 8.63 9.15 28.65
C ILE A 120 9.66 9.74 27.69
N LEU A 121 9.31 10.81 26.96
CA LEU A 121 10.24 11.47 26.04
C LEU A 121 11.48 11.98 26.79
N VAL A 122 11.29 12.72 27.87
CA VAL A 122 12.38 13.26 28.70
C VAL A 122 13.22 12.13 29.30
N GLY A 123 12.56 11.08 29.79
CA GLY A 123 13.21 9.88 30.31
C GLY A 123 14.09 9.19 29.29
N ASN A 124 13.61 9.00 28.06
CA ASN A 124 14.39 8.39 26.98
C ASN A 124 15.67 9.18 26.69
N MET A 125 15.58 10.51 26.62
CA MET A 125 16.73 11.38 26.35
C MET A 125 17.72 11.38 27.51
N MET A 126 17.22 11.56 28.73
CA MET A 126 18.05 11.68 29.93
C MET A 126 18.75 10.36 30.26
N PHE A 127 18.00 9.25 30.34
CA PHE A 127 18.59 7.95 30.64
C PHE A 127 19.36 7.35 29.46
N GLY A 128 19.06 7.72 28.21
CA GLY A 128 19.91 7.39 27.07
C GLY A 128 21.32 7.98 27.24
N HIS A 129 21.41 9.28 27.54
CA HIS A 129 22.69 9.94 27.80
C HIS A 129 23.41 9.37 29.04
N LEU A 130 22.69 9.13 30.14
CA LEU A 130 23.27 8.51 31.34
C LEU A 130 23.78 7.09 31.05
N SER A 131 23.06 6.33 30.23
CA SER A 131 23.42 4.98 29.78
C SER A 131 24.71 4.96 28.99
N ASP A 132 24.95 5.96 28.14
CA ASP A 132 26.19 6.06 27.36
C ASP A 132 27.38 6.43 28.26
N ARG A 133 27.16 7.24 29.31
CA ARG A 133 28.23 7.73 30.19
C ARG A 133 28.58 6.79 31.35
N PHE A 134 27.59 6.17 31.97
CA PHE A 134 27.74 5.41 33.23
C PHE A 134 27.55 3.89 33.06
N GLY A 135 27.38 3.42 31.83
CA GLY A 135 27.07 2.03 31.52
C GLY A 135 25.56 1.77 31.44
N ARG A 136 25.17 0.61 30.93
CA ARG A 136 23.75 0.25 30.71
C ARG A 136 23.07 -0.16 32.01
N ARG A 137 23.78 -0.85 32.91
CA ARG A 137 23.21 -1.50 34.11
C ARG A 137 22.79 -0.49 35.18
N ASN A 138 23.66 0.45 35.55
CA ASN A 138 23.39 1.36 36.67
C ASN A 138 22.22 2.33 36.39
N PRO A 139 22.15 3.01 35.23
CA PRO A 139 21.01 3.85 34.88
C PRO A 139 19.71 3.04 34.74
N PHE A 140 19.80 1.78 34.29
CA PHE A 140 18.64 0.90 34.26
C PHE A 140 18.08 0.63 35.67
N LEU A 141 18.93 0.32 36.65
CA LEU A 141 18.52 0.12 38.04
C LEU A 141 17.99 1.40 38.67
N ALA A 142 18.61 2.55 38.39
CA ALA A 142 18.13 3.85 38.85
C ALA A 142 16.72 4.15 38.30
N ALA A 143 16.46 3.82 37.04
CA ALA A 143 15.13 3.95 36.44
C ALA A 143 14.11 3.02 37.10
N VAL A 144 14.45 1.75 37.36
CA VAL A 144 13.57 0.81 38.08
C VAL A 144 13.24 1.32 39.49
N PHE A 145 14.24 1.81 40.22
CA PHE A 145 14.06 2.36 41.56
C PHE A 145 13.16 3.60 41.56
N LEU A 146 13.40 4.53 40.62
CA LEU A 146 12.57 5.71 40.46
C LEU A 146 11.13 5.34 40.08
N GLN A 147 10.92 4.34 39.22
CA GLN A 147 9.61 3.86 38.80
C GLN A 147 8.83 3.30 40.00
N LEU A 148 9.49 2.53 40.87
CA LEU A 148 8.88 1.99 42.08
C LEU A 148 8.44 3.11 43.04
N ILE A 149 9.35 4.02 43.39
CA ILE A 149 9.06 5.09 44.36
C ILE A 149 7.96 6.01 43.85
N SER A 150 8.10 6.50 42.61
CA SER A 150 7.10 7.38 42.01
C SER A 150 5.74 6.69 41.84
N GLY A 151 5.72 5.41 41.45
CA GLY A 151 4.50 4.62 41.30
C GLY A 151 3.73 4.45 42.60
N VAL A 152 4.42 4.05 43.68
CA VAL A 152 3.83 3.91 45.02
C VAL A 152 3.37 5.27 45.56
N THR A 153 4.19 6.31 45.45
CA THR A 153 3.83 7.65 45.93
C THR A 153 2.63 8.23 45.18
N THR A 154 2.48 7.92 43.89
CA THR A 154 1.34 8.36 43.07
C THR A 154 0.00 7.84 43.61
N ALA A 155 -0.04 6.63 44.17
CA ALA A 155 -1.24 6.04 44.75
C ALA A 155 -1.77 6.82 45.97
N TYR A 156 -0.90 7.57 46.66
CA TYR A 156 -1.23 8.38 47.84
C TYR A 156 -1.36 9.88 47.52
N SER A 157 -1.55 10.23 46.25
CA SER A 157 -1.70 11.63 45.85
C SER A 157 -3.00 12.24 46.39
N VAL A 158 -2.88 13.43 46.98
CA VAL A 158 -4.01 14.12 47.64
C VAL A 158 -4.77 15.06 46.71
N ASN A 159 -4.16 15.48 45.59
CA ASN A 159 -4.77 16.35 44.60
C ASN A 159 -4.25 16.04 43.20
N TRP A 160 -4.95 16.55 42.19
CA TRP A 160 -4.63 16.31 40.78
C TRP A 160 -3.23 16.79 40.38
N TYR A 161 -2.74 17.91 40.95
CA TYR A 161 -1.40 18.42 40.66
C TYR A 161 -0.31 17.45 41.13
N MET A 162 -0.40 16.98 42.38
CA MET A 162 0.50 15.99 42.94
C MET A 162 0.47 14.68 42.13
N PHE A 163 -0.72 14.21 41.78
CA PHE A 163 -0.88 13.00 40.95
C PHE A 163 -0.19 13.14 39.59
N THR A 164 -0.45 14.24 38.89
CA THR A 164 0.08 14.47 37.54
C THR A 164 1.60 14.68 37.55
N THR A 165 2.14 15.40 38.54
CA THR A 165 3.58 15.58 38.73
C THR A 165 4.29 14.26 39.07
N LEU A 166 3.73 13.44 39.97
CA LEU A 166 4.32 12.14 40.29
C LEU A 166 4.24 11.18 39.09
N ARG A 167 3.14 11.22 38.32
CA ARG A 167 3.02 10.51 37.04
C ARG A 167 4.05 10.94 36.01
N PHE A 168 4.46 12.21 35.98
CA PHE A 168 5.56 12.67 35.13
C PHE A 168 6.88 11.98 35.51
N PHE A 169 7.24 11.94 36.80
CA PHE A 169 8.46 11.25 37.25
C PHE A 169 8.39 9.73 37.01
N LEU A 170 7.22 9.13 37.22
CA LEU A 170 6.95 7.73 36.88
C LEU A 170 7.15 7.46 35.38
N ALA A 171 6.72 8.38 34.53
CA ALA A 171 6.93 8.31 33.09
C ALA A 171 8.40 8.48 32.69
N VAL A 172 9.14 9.41 33.33
CA VAL A 172 10.59 9.57 33.14
C VAL A 172 11.32 8.26 33.45
N ALA A 173 10.95 7.61 34.55
CA ALA A 173 11.46 6.30 34.92
C ALA A 173 11.10 5.21 33.89
N THR A 174 9.84 5.20 33.43
CA THR A 174 9.33 4.25 32.42
C THR A 174 10.08 4.41 31.08
N GLY A 175 10.34 5.64 30.64
CA GLY A 175 11.16 5.88 29.43
C GLY A 175 12.60 5.41 29.62
N GLY A 176 13.18 5.69 30.79
CA GLY A 176 14.52 5.22 31.13
C GLY A 176 14.66 3.71 31.10
N THR A 177 13.73 2.98 31.72
CA THR A 177 13.73 1.50 31.68
C THR A 177 13.57 0.97 30.26
N MET A 178 12.77 1.61 29.41
CA MET A 178 12.61 1.21 28.00
C MET A 178 13.90 1.34 27.19
N VAL A 179 14.59 2.49 27.27
CA VAL A 179 15.79 2.74 26.45
C VAL A 179 16.96 1.89 26.91
N THR A 180 17.26 1.87 28.21
CA THR A 180 18.42 1.14 28.73
C THR A 180 18.30 -0.37 28.53
N SER A 181 17.11 -0.93 28.75
CA SER A 181 16.87 -2.38 28.55
C SER A 181 16.95 -2.80 27.10
N PHE A 182 16.47 -1.97 26.16
CA PHE A 182 16.56 -2.24 24.73
C PHE A 182 18.02 -2.22 24.27
N VAL A 183 18.78 -1.19 24.63
CA VAL A 183 20.18 -1.04 24.23
C VAL A 183 21.03 -2.18 24.80
N LEU A 184 20.87 -2.51 26.08
CA LEU A 184 21.56 -3.65 26.70
C LEU A 184 21.29 -4.94 25.93
N THR A 185 20.05 -5.20 25.53
CA THR A 185 19.69 -6.39 24.74
C THR A 185 20.39 -6.39 23.38
N MET A 186 20.38 -5.26 22.66
CA MET A 186 20.97 -5.17 21.31
C MET A 186 22.49 -5.27 21.31
N GLU A 187 23.16 -4.80 22.37
CA GLU A 187 24.61 -4.90 22.52
C GLU A 187 25.10 -6.32 22.84
N LEU A 188 24.25 -7.16 23.45
CA LEU A 188 24.56 -8.56 23.76
C LEU A 188 24.29 -9.53 22.60
N ILE A 189 23.46 -9.13 21.64
CA ILE A 189 22.99 -9.98 20.52
C ILE A 189 23.83 -9.70 19.27
N GLY A 190 24.23 -10.77 18.58
CA GLY A 190 24.98 -10.68 17.33
C GLY A 190 24.12 -10.15 16.18
N ALA A 191 24.75 -9.48 15.21
CA ALA A 191 24.08 -8.75 14.12
C ALA A 191 23.00 -9.57 13.38
N LYS A 192 23.24 -10.88 13.18
CA LYS A 192 22.31 -11.81 12.51
C LYS A 192 20.91 -11.89 13.15
N TYR A 193 20.80 -11.72 14.47
CA TYR A 193 19.55 -11.90 15.21
C TYR A 193 18.96 -10.60 15.76
N ARG A 194 19.65 -9.45 15.61
CA ARG A 194 19.21 -8.16 16.16
C ARG A 194 17.82 -7.76 15.69
N ASP A 195 17.51 -7.92 14.40
CA ASP A 195 16.19 -7.58 13.85
C ASP A 195 15.07 -8.40 14.51
N THR A 196 15.26 -9.73 14.59
CA THR A 196 14.28 -10.65 15.15
C THR A 196 14.09 -10.42 16.64
N VAL A 197 15.18 -10.32 17.41
CA VAL A 197 15.11 -10.09 18.86
C VAL A 197 14.55 -8.71 19.18
N GLY A 198 14.86 -7.69 18.35
CA GLY A 198 14.31 -6.35 18.46
C GLY A 198 12.79 -6.30 18.31
N ILE A 199 12.21 -7.13 17.43
CA ILE A 199 10.75 -7.28 17.32
C ILE A 199 10.17 -8.06 18.51
N ILE A 200 10.76 -9.22 18.85
CA ILE A 200 10.25 -10.08 19.94
C ILE A 200 10.26 -9.34 21.29
N TYR A 201 11.19 -8.42 21.50
CA TYR A 201 11.26 -7.53 22.66
C TYR A 201 9.97 -6.72 22.91
N GLN A 202 9.11 -6.53 21.91
CA GLN A 202 7.82 -5.83 22.05
C GLN A 202 6.68 -6.73 22.57
N ILE A 203 6.77 -8.06 22.41
CA ILE A 203 5.70 -8.98 22.82
C ILE A 203 5.37 -8.87 24.33
N PRO A 204 6.36 -8.82 25.24
CA PRO A 204 6.09 -8.62 26.67
C PRO A 204 5.30 -7.35 27.01
N PHE A 205 5.47 -6.27 26.23
CA PHE A 205 4.67 -5.05 26.42
C PHE A 205 3.19 -5.31 26.12
N ASN A 206 2.91 -6.00 25.01
CA ASN A 206 1.53 -6.34 24.63
C ASN A 206 0.89 -7.31 25.64
N LEU A 207 1.66 -8.24 26.20
CA LEU A 207 1.20 -9.13 27.28
C LEU A 207 0.94 -8.36 28.60
N GLY A 208 1.79 -7.39 28.92
CA GLY A 208 1.54 -6.46 30.02
C GLY A 208 0.25 -5.67 29.83
N HIS A 209 0.01 -5.17 28.63
CA HIS A 209 -1.25 -4.50 28.29
C HIS A 209 -2.47 -5.43 28.41
N LEU A 210 -2.34 -6.70 27.99
CA LEU A 210 -3.39 -7.72 28.10
C LEU A 210 -3.72 -8.10 29.56
N THR A 211 -2.76 -8.00 30.48
CA THR A 211 -2.98 -8.30 31.90
C THR A 211 -3.57 -7.11 32.68
N LEU A 212 -3.54 -5.91 32.12
CA LEU A 212 -4.04 -4.69 32.77
C LEU A 212 -5.55 -4.73 33.12
N PRO A 213 -6.46 -5.24 32.25
CA PRO A 213 -7.87 -5.40 32.60
C PRO A 213 -8.12 -6.31 33.79
N LEU A 214 -7.25 -7.28 34.07
CA LEU A 214 -7.38 -8.14 35.26
C LEU A 214 -7.22 -7.30 36.53
N PHE A 215 -6.20 -6.44 36.59
CA PHE A 215 -6.03 -5.51 37.70
C PHE A 215 -7.23 -4.58 37.83
N GLY A 216 -7.71 -4.00 36.73
CA GLY A 216 -8.86 -3.09 36.75
C GLY A 216 -10.17 -3.76 37.18
N TYR A 217 -10.37 -5.04 36.83
CA TYR A 217 -11.60 -5.78 37.16
C TYR A 217 -11.69 -6.09 38.66
N TYR A 218 -10.58 -6.51 39.27
CA TYR A 218 -10.50 -6.85 40.69
C TYR A 218 -10.27 -5.64 41.60
N LEU A 219 -9.54 -4.63 41.12
CA LEU A 219 -9.18 -3.43 41.89
C LEU A 219 -9.81 -2.21 41.23
N ARG A 220 -11.03 -1.91 41.65
CA ARG A 220 -11.89 -0.87 41.03
C ARG A 220 -11.78 0.51 41.68
N ASP A 221 -10.83 0.66 42.59
CA ASP A 221 -10.45 1.92 43.22
C ASP A 221 -9.09 2.34 42.66
N TRP A 222 -8.99 3.57 42.13
CA TRP A 222 -7.81 4.02 41.40
C TRP A 222 -6.52 3.97 42.21
N SER A 223 -6.58 4.20 43.53
CA SER A 223 -5.40 4.23 44.40
C SER A 223 -4.84 2.83 44.60
N THR A 224 -5.71 1.86 44.91
CA THR A 224 -5.34 0.44 45.06
C THR A 224 -4.89 -0.17 43.74
N PHE A 225 -5.54 0.20 42.62
CA PHE A 225 -5.12 -0.19 41.27
C PHE A 225 -3.71 0.33 40.95
N GLN A 226 -3.45 1.62 41.18
CA GLN A 226 -2.13 2.23 40.95
C GLN A 226 -1.04 1.57 41.81
N LEU A 227 -1.35 1.21 43.05
CA LEU A 227 -0.43 0.52 43.94
C LEU A 227 -0.14 -0.91 43.46
N ALA A 228 -1.17 -1.66 43.03
CA ALA A 228 -1.02 -3.02 42.54
C ALA A 228 -0.19 -3.14 41.26
N ILE A 229 -0.27 -2.17 40.35
CA ILE A 229 0.59 -2.15 39.15
C ILE A 229 2.03 -1.66 39.46
N SER A 230 2.24 -0.95 40.57
CA SER A 230 3.56 -0.41 40.96
C SER A 230 4.39 -1.40 41.79
N LEU A 231 3.77 -2.15 42.70
CA LEU A 231 4.45 -3.07 43.61
C LEU A 231 5.29 -4.18 42.96
N PRO A 232 4.87 -4.81 41.84
CA PRO A 232 5.70 -5.84 41.21
C PRO A 232 7.08 -5.33 40.78
N SER A 233 7.24 -4.00 40.63
CA SER A 233 8.53 -3.38 40.33
C SER A 233 9.60 -3.61 41.42
N VAL A 234 9.21 -3.95 42.65
CA VAL A 234 10.14 -4.37 43.72
C VAL A 234 10.99 -5.56 43.31
N LEU A 235 10.41 -6.52 42.57
CA LEU A 235 11.12 -7.71 42.10
C LEU A 235 12.27 -7.36 41.16
N PHE A 236 12.17 -6.25 40.43
CA PHE A 236 13.21 -5.81 39.49
C PHE A 236 14.41 -5.16 40.18
N LEU A 237 14.39 -4.91 41.50
CA LEU A 237 15.59 -4.57 42.25
C LEU A 237 16.61 -5.73 42.25
N SER A 238 16.13 -6.98 42.08
CA SER A 238 16.99 -8.16 41.91
C SER A 238 17.85 -8.11 40.64
N TYR A 239 17.54 -7.23 39.68
CA TYR A 239 18.38 -7.03 38.48
C TYR A 239 19.79 -6.59 38.82
N TYR A 240 20.02 -6.01 40.01
CA TYR A 240 21.37 -5.74 40.47
C TYR A 240 22.21 -7.01 40.50
N PHE A 241 21.65 -8.17 40.85
CA PHE A 241 22.40 -9.44 40.90
C PHE A 241 22.32 -10.25 39.60
N LEU A 242 21.25 -10.07 38.82
CA LEU A 242 20.95 -10.92 37.65
C LEU A 242 21.55 -10.39 36.34
N LEU A 243 21.69 -9.06 36.19
CA LEU A 243 22.10 -8.46 34.93
C LEU A 243 23.59 -8.13 34.90
N PRO A 244 24.30 -8.52 33.82
CA PRO A 244 25.66 -8.06 33.55
C PRO A 244 25.64 -6.62 33.02
N GLU A 245 26.81 -5.97 33.04
CA GLU A 245 27.05 -4.79 32.22
C GLU A 245 27.34 -5.20 30.77
N SER A 246 27.15 -4.28 29.81
CA SER A 246 27.44 -4.51 28.40
C SER A 246 28.96 -4.67 28.17
N PRO A 247 29.42 -5.83 27.65
CA PRO A 247 30.83 -6.01 27.30
C PRO A 247 31.28 -5.01 26.23
N ARG A 248 30.38 -4.64 25.31
CA ARG A 248 30.68 -3.69 24.24
C ARG A 248 30.95 -2.29 24.80
N TRP A 249 30.11 -1.83 25.73
CA TRP A 249 30.32 -0.56 26.41
C TRP A 249 31.60 -0.57 27.26
N LEU A 250 31.86 -1.67 28.00
CA LEU A 250 33.07 -1.80 28.82
C LEU A 250 34.35 -1.72 27.99
N LEU A 251 34.38 -2.33 26.79
CA LEU A 251 35.51 -2.23 25.86
C LEU A 251 35.72 -0.78 25.39
N THR A 252 34.65 -0.08 25.00
CA THR A 252 34.74 1.33 24.59
C THR A 252 35.08 2.28 25.74
N ALA A 253 34.77 1.92 26.98
CA ALA A 253 35.11 2.68 28.17
C ALA A 253 36.53 2.38 28.71
N GLY A 254 37.31 1.55 28.02
CA GLY A 254 38.66 1.13 28.43
C GLY A 254 38.71 0.13 29.59
N ARG A 255 37.57 -0.42 30.02
CA ARG A 255 37.45 -1.40 31.12
C ARG A 255 37.53 -2.83 30.58
N THR A 256 38.66 -3.17 29.97
CA THR A 256 38.88 -4.45 29.28
C THR A 256 38.78 -5.65 30.20
N GLU A 257 39.34 -5.60 31.42
CA GLU A 257 39.33 -6.72 32.36
C GLU A 257 37.90 -7.13 32.76
N GLU A 258 37.04 -6.15 33.05
CA GLU A 258 35.63 -6.40 33.36
C GLU A 258 34.88 -7.00 32.16
N ALA A 259 35.15 -6.50 30.96
CA ALA A 259 34.55 -7.01 29.73
C ALA A 259 34.94 -8.49 29.49
N VAL A 260 36.23 -8.81 29.61
CA VAL A 260 36.75 -10.18 29.44
C VAL A 260 36.10 -11.14 30.42
N LYS A 261 35.99 -10.76 31.71
CA LYS A 261 35.33 -11.59 32.73
C LYS A 261 33.88 -11.91 32.38
N ILE A 262 33.11 -10.95 31.88
CA ILE A 262 31.73 -11.18 31.45
C ILE A 262 31.69 -12.07 30.20
N MET A 263 32.57 -11.82 29.22
CA MET A 263 32.65 -12.61 28.00
C MET A 263 33.06 -14.06 28.25
N GLU A 264 33.97 -14.33 29.18
CA GLU A 264 34.35 -15.70 29.57
C GLU A 264 33.18 -16.46 30.21
N VAL A 265 32.41 -15.80 31.09
CA VAL A 265 31.20 -16.38 31.68
C VAL A 265 30.17 -16.69 30.60
N ALA A 266 29.96 -15.76 29.66
CA ALA A 266 29.04 -15.93 28.54
C ALA A 266 29.49 -17.07 27.61
N ALA A 267 30.77 -17.10 27.21
CA ALA A 267 31.35 -18.14 26.36
C ALA A 267 31.25 -19.52 27.02
N LYS A 268 31.61 -19.65 28.30
CA LYS A 268 31.51 -20.90 29.06
C LYS A 268 30.07 -21.43 29.12
N ARG A 269 29.10 -20.55 29.40
CA ARG A 269 27.67 -20.94 29.43
C ARG A 269 27.09 -21.25 28.05
N ASN A 270 27.70 -20.71 27.00
CA ASN A 270 27.36 -21.00 25.61
C ASN A 270 28.11 -22.22 25.05
N GLY A 271 29.01 -22.85 25.82
CA GLY A 271 29.81 -23.98 25.37
C GLY A 271 30.89 -23.62 24.36
N ARG A 272 31.43 -22.40 24.41
CA ARG A 272 32.48 -21.89 23.51
C ARG A 272 33.84 -21.82 24.21
N PRO A 273 34.95 -21.94 23.45
CA PRO A 273 36.29 -21.82 24.00
C PRO A 273 36.52 -20.39 24.54
N THR A 274 37.20 -20.30 25.68
CA THR A 274 37.55 -19.04 26.34
C THR A 274 38.96 -18.54 25.97
N GLU A 275 39.76 -19.40 25.34
CA GLU A 275 41.14 -19.09 24.93
C GLU A 275 41.16 -18.01 23.84
N GLY A 276 41.95 -16.96 24.04
CA GLY A 276 42.11 -15.86 23.08
C GLY A 276 41.13 -14.68 23.20
N ILE A 277 40.14 -14.74 24.11
CA ILE A 277 39.18 -13.63 24.34
C ILE A 277 39.91 -12.38 24.85
N ALA A 278 40.86 -12.51 25.77
CA ALA A 278 41.63 -11.37 26.27
C ALA A 278 42.44 -10.67 25.17
N ALA A 279 43.13 -11.45 24.33
CA ALA A 279 43.94 -10.93 23.23
C ALA A 279 43.11 -10.26 22.13
N SER A 280 41.95 -10.84 21.77
CA SER A 280 41.05 -10.24 20.79
C SER A 280 40.40 -8.95 21.31
N SER A 281 40.04 -8.92 22.59
CA SER A 281 39.45 -7.74 23.24
C SER A 281 40.44 -6.57 23.30
N GLN A 282 41.72 -6.85 23.56
CA GLN A 282 42.77 -5.84 23.62
C GLN A 282 43.06 -5.27 22.22
N LYS A 283 42.98 -6.09 21.17
CA LYS A 283 43.09 -5.63 19.77
C LYS A 283 41.96 -4.68 19.38
N VAL A 284 40.73 -4.94 19.82
CA VAL A 284 39.56 -4.08 19.55
C VAL A 284 39.68 -2.70 20.17
N VAL A 285 40.27 -2.58 21.37
CA VAL A 285 40.48 -1.27 22.01
C VAL A 285 41.49 -0.43 21.23
N VAL A 286 42.60 -1.04 20.81
CA VAL A 286 43.63 -0.38 20.02
C VAL A 286 43.10 0.07 18.65
N ASP A 287 42.28 -0.75 17.99
CA ASP A 287 41.67 -0.42 16.70
C ASP A 287 40.59 0.69 16.81
N ASN A 288 39.92 0.80 17.96
CA ASN A 288 38.91 1.84 18.21
C ASN A 288 39.55 3.20 18.56
N ASP A 289 40.64 3.23 19.33
CA ASP A 289 41.38 4.46 19.64
C ASP A 289 42.03 5.08 18.39
N ALA A 290 42.29 4.27 17.36
CA ALA A 290 42.84 4.71 16.08
C ALA A 290 41.80 5.31 15.11
N LYS A 291 40.49 5.16 15.37
CA LYS A 291 39.41 5.68 14.51
C LYS A 291 38.86 6.99 15.07
N THR A 292 39.34 8.11 14.53
CA THR A 292 38.65 9.41 14.66
C THR A 292 37.31 9.34 13.91
N GLU A 293 36.19 9.21 14.62
CA GLU A 293 34.87 9.38 14.03
C GLU A 293 34.61 10.87 13.74
N GLU A 294 34.26 11.20 12.50
CA GLU A 294 33.67 12.48 12.17
C GLU A 294 32.27 12.56 12.79
N HIS A 295 32.07 13.48 13.74
CA HIS A 295 30.76 13.73 14.32
C HIS A 295 29.86 14.45 13.30
N ALA A 296 28.96 13.70 12.65
CA ALA A 296 27.88 14.28 11.86
C ALA A 296 26.79 14.87 12.76
N SER A 297 26.32 16.07 12.42
CA SER A 297 25.32 16.80 13.21
C SER A 297 23.90 16.31 12.89
N PHE A 298 22.98 16.46 13.84
CA PHE A 298 21.55 16.21 13.62
C PHE A 298 20.98 17.01 12.43
N ILE A 299 21.51 18.19 12.17
CA ILE A 299 21.11 19.06 11.05
C ILE A 299 21.42 18.40 9.69
N ASP A 300 22.41 17.51 9.63
CA ASP A 300 22.80 16.84 8.38
C ASP A 300 21.69 15.91 7.84
N LEU A 301 20.73 15.49 8.67
CA LEU A 301 19.52 14.75 8.24
C LEU A 301 18.61 15.55 7.28
N PHE A 302 18.75 16.88 7.26
CA PHE A 302 17.95 17.78 6.43
C PHE A 302 18.77 18.45 5.31
N ARG A 303 20.06 18.13 5.22
CA ARG A 303 21.02 18.79 4.33
C ARG A 303 20.80 18.43 2.86
N THR A 304 20.67 17.15 2.54
CA THR A 304 20.46 16.69 1.16
C THR A 304 18.97 16.49 0.87
N PRO A 305 18.50 16.80 -0.35
CA PRO A 305 17.07 16.81 -0.68
C PRO A 305 16.40 15.43 -0.53
N ARG A 306 17.13 14.36 -0.84
CA ARG A 306 16.64 12.99 -0.69
C ARG A 306 16.59 12.56 0.78
N LEU A 307 17.64 12.84 1.54
CA LEU A 307 17.69 12.51 2.97
C LEU A 307 16.60 13.28 3.73
N ARG A 308 16.41 14.57 3.43
CA ARG A 308 15.31 15.39 3.96
C ARG A 308 13.93 14.76 3.70
N THR A 309 13.68 14.33 2.47
CA THR A 309 12.40 13.69 2.11
C THR A 309 12.20 12.38 2.87
N ARG A 310 13.27 11.58 3.01
CA ARG A 310 13.27 10.34 3.79
C ARG A 310 13.00 10.61 5.28
N THR A 311 13.69 11.58 5.87
CA THR A 311 13.53 12.01 7.26
C THR A 311 12.10 12.46 7.54
N ILE A 312 11.52 13.33 6.71
CA ILE A 312 10.15 13.82 6.89
C ILE A 312 9.13 12.68 6.79
N ALA A 313 9.24 11.84 5.77
CA ALA A 313 8.30 10.75 5.54
C ALA A 313 8.34 9.68 6.64
N ILE A 314 9.53 9.32 7.14
CA ILE A 314 9.65 8.36 8.24
C ILE A 314 9.19 8.99 9.56
N CYS A 315 9.53 10.25 9.86
CA CYS A 315 9.06 10.94 11.05
C CYS A 315 7.53 11.03 11.09
N PHE A 316 6.87 11.33 9.97
CA PHE A 316 5.41 11.33 9.91
C PHE A 316 4.81 9.94 10.17
N ASN A 317 5.43 8.87 9.65
CA ASN A 317 4.98 7.50 9.95
C ASN A 317 5.15 7.14 11.43
N TRP A 318 6.19 7.64 12.09
CA TRP A 318 6.33 7.52 13.54
C TRP A 318 5.28 8.34 14.31
N PHE A 319 4.95 9.54 13.85
CA PHE A 319 3.81 10.31 14.39
C PHE A 319 2.51 9.52 14.29
N VAL A 320 2.20 8.96 13.13
CA VAL A 320 1.02 8.09 12.89
C VAL A 320 1.01 6.93 13.89
N CYS A 321 2.15 6.25 14.02
CA CYS A 321 2.34 5.15 14.95
C CYS A 321 2.03 5.56 16.40
N GLY A 322 2.56 6.68 16.86
CA GLY A 322 2.25 7.22 18.19
C GLY A 322 0.78 7.63 18.35
N LEU A 323 0.22 8.32 17.36
CA LEU A 323 -1.16 8.80 17.43
C LEU A 323 -2.16 7.65 17.47
N CYS A 324 -2.05 6.70 16.54
CA CYS A 324 -3.05 5.68 16.34
C CYS A 324 -2.89 4.49 17.30
N PHE A 325 -1.65 4.10 17.65
CA PHE A 325 -1.45 2.98 18.58
C PHE A 325 -2.07 3.29 19.95
N PHE A 326 -1.74 4.45 20.53
CA PHE A 326 -2.29 4.85 21.83
C PHE A 326 -3.72 5.37 21.70
N GLY A 327 -4.04 6.11 20.65
CA GLY A 327 -5.35 6.74 20.47
C GLY A 327 -6.46 5.73 20.17
N VAL A 328 -6.25 4.79 19.24
CA VAL A 328 -7.24 3.74 18.96
C VAL A 328 -7.39 2.82 20.18
N SER A 329 -6.30 2.50 20.88
CA SER A 329 -6.34 1.70 22.10
C SER A 329 -7.18 2.35 23.21
N GLN A 330 -7.10 3.67 23.38
CA GLN A 330 -7.95 4.41 24.32
C GLN A 330 -9.38 4.55 23.81
N TYR A 331 -9.56 4.74 22.50
CA TYR A 331 -10.89 4.79 21.90
C TYR A 331 -11.66 3.47 22.11
N MET A 332 -10.98 2.31 22.14
CA MET A 332 -11.63 1.02 22.43
C MET A 332 -12.34 0.96 23.80
N SER A 333 -11.90 1.75 24.79
CA SER A 333 -12.59 1.81 26.09
C SER A 333 -13.86 2.65 26.06
N HIS A 334 -14.11 3.41 24.99
CA HIS A 334 -15.30 4.24 24.81
C HIS A 334 -16.37 3.57 23.95
N ILE A 335 -16.05 2.42 23.33
CA ILE A 335 -17.02 1.63 22.56
C ILE A 335 -17.99 0.94 23.52
N SER A 336 -19.27 0.90 23.16
CA SER A 336 -20.32 0.27 23.97
C SER A 336 -20.03 -1.21 24.26
N GLY A 337 -20.31 -1.64 25.48
CA GLY A 337 -20.02 -2.98 25.99
C GLY A 337 -19.18 -2.95 27.26
N ASP A 338 -18.61 -4.09 27.62
CA ASP A 338 -17.78 -4.24 28.80
C ASP A 338 -16.35 -3.73 28.54
N ILE A 339 -15.92 -2.71 29.31
CA ILE A 339 -14.59 -2.08 29.17
C ILE A 339 -13.46 -3.09 29.34
N PHE A 340 -13.58 -4.04 30.27
CA PHE A 340 -12.52 -5.02 30.55
C PHE A 340 -12.31 -5.96 29.37
N THR A 341 -13.40 -6.47 28.81
CA THR A 341 -13.40 -7.34 27.63
C THR A 341 -12.88 -6.61 26.39
N ASN A 342 -13.35 -5.38 26.15
CA ASN A 342 -12.93 -4.58 25.00
C ASN A 342 -11.41 -4.33 25.03
N VAL A 343 -10.88 -3.89 26.18
CA VAL A 343 -9.45 -3.63 26.33
C VAL A 343 -8.64 -4.93 26.22
N ALA A 344 -9.09 -6.03 26.84
CA ALA A 344 -8.42 -7.32 26.76
C ALA A 344 -8.31 -7.83 25.31
N ILE A 345 -9.38 -7.80 24.53
CA ILE A 345 -9.37 -8.21 23.12
C ILE A 345 -8.45 -7.29 22.30
N SER A 346 -8.52 -5.98 22.53
CA SER A 346 -7.69 -4.99 21.84
C SER A 346 -6.20 -5.12 22.14
N ALA A 347 -5.83 -5.62 23.33
CA ALA A 347 -4.45 -5.91 23.70
C ALA A 347 -4.00 -7.28 23.15
N ALA A 348 -4.88 -8.29 23.20
CA ALA A 348 -4.60 -9.63 22.70
C ALA A 348 -4.23 -9.63 21.22
N ILE A 349 -4.94 -8.84 20.39
CA ILE A 349 -4.72 -8.77 18.94
C ILE A 349 -3.37 -8.14 18.56
N GLN A 350 -2.74 -7.37 19.46
CA GLN A 350 -1.44 -6.76 19.19
C GLN A 350 -0.32 -7.81 19.13
N VAL A 351 -0.41 -8.89 19.91
CA VAL A 351 0.56 -10.00 19.93
C VAL A 351 0.70 -10.69 18.56
N PRO A 352 -0.38 -11.22 17.93
CA PRO A 352 -0.27 -11.79 16.59
C PRO A 352 0.14 -10.73 15.57
N GLY A 353 -0.27 -9.46 15.71
CA GLY A 353 0.21 -8.36 14.87
C GLY A 353 1.74 -8.23 14.87
N THR A 354 2.36 -8.26 16.05
CA THR A 354 3.82 -8.20 16.19
C THR A 354 4.50 -9.44 15.58
N LEU A 355 3.95 -10.64 15.75
CA LEU A 355 4.50 -11.86 15.14
C LEU A 355 4.38 -11.86 13.61
N ILE A 356 3.23 -11.43 13.09
CA ILE A 356 3.02 -11.24 11.64
C ILE A 356 4.05 -10.27 11.09
N SER A 357 4.38 -9.19 11.82
CA SER A 357 5.39 -8.21 11.41
C SER A 357 6.76 -8.83 11.15
N VAL A 358 7.18 -9.85 11.91
CA VAL A 358 8.46 -10.56 11.67
C VAL A 358 8.46 -11.20 10.29
N TYR A 359 7.37 -11.90 9.96
CA TYR A 359 7.23 -12.59 8.69
C TYR A 359 7.06 -11.60 7.52
N THR A 360 6.19 -10.61 7.65
CA THR A 360 5.90 -9.64 6.58
C THR A 360 7.12 -8.76 6.27
N ASN A 361 7.87 -8.28 7.27
CA ASN A 361 9.09 -7.51 7.02
C ASN A 361 10.17 -8.32 6.26
N LYS A 362 10.22 -9.64 6.47
CA LYS A 362 11.13 -10.55 5.74
C LYS A 362 10.63 -10.83 4.32
N VAL A 363 9.35 -11.12 4.13
CA VAL A 363 8.78 -11.57 2.85
C VAL A 363 8.36 -10.43 1.93
N LEU A 364 7.73 -9.38 2.47
CA LEU A 364 7.21 -8.24 1.72
C LEU A 364 8.19 -7.06 1.67
N GLY A 365 9.21 -7.02 2.54
CA GLY A 365 10.09 -5.86 2.69
C GLY A 365 9.50 -4.80 3.62
N ARG A 366 10.30 -3.80 4.00
CA ARG A 366 9.93 -2.83 5.05
C ARG A 366 8.87 -1.85 4.54
N LYS A 367 9.07 -1.36 3.31
CA LYS A 367 8.18 -0.40 2.66
C LYS A 367 6.75 -0.91 2.51
N ILE A 368 6.59 -2.11 1.92
CA ILE A 368 5.25 -2.67 1.63
C ILE A 368 4.54 -3.04 2.93
N THR A 369 5.27 -3.57 3.90
CA THR A 369 4.73 -3.90 5.22
C THR A 369 4.16 -2.66 5.88
N LEU A 370 4.89 -1.54 5.89
CA LEU A 370 4.41 -0.29 6.49
C LEU A 370 3.19 0.30 5.74
N ILE A 371 3.21 0.32 4.41
CA ILE A 371 2.08 0.83 3.60
C ILE A 371 0.83 0.00 3.86
N SER A 372 0.93 -1.33 3.75
CA SER A 372 -0.22 -2.23 3.94
C SER A 372 -0.80 -2.14 5.35
N ALA A 373 0.06 -2.11 6.37
CA ALA A 373 -0.34 -1.99 7.76
C ALA A 373 -1.05 -0.65 8.08
N ASN A 374 -0.56 0.45 7.54
CA ASN A 374 -1.22 1.75 7.65
C ASN A 374 -2.54 1.82 6.87
N CYS A 375 -2.63 1.20 5.69
CA CYS A 375 -3.89 1.11 4.94
C CYS A 375 -4.94 0.27 5.67
N ILE A 376 -4.54 -0.88 6.24
CA ILE A 376 -5.44 -1.70 7.08
C ILE A 376 -5.96 -0.87 8.24
N THR A 377 -5.08 -0.12 8.91
CA THR A 377 -5.47 0.75 10.03
C THR A 377 -6.43 1.85 9.59
N GLY A 378 -6.08 2.57 8.51
CA GLY A 378 -6.87 3.70 8.03
C GLY A 378 -8.26 3.30 7.53
N ILE A 379 -8.33 2.26 6.69
CA ILE A 379 -9.59 1.79 6.12
C ILE A 379 -10.49 1.20 7.21
N SER A 380 -9.96 0.39 8.12
CA SER A 380 -10.75 -0.19 9.21
C SER A 380 -11.34 0.88 10.13
N CYS A 381 -10.58 1.93 10.47
CA CYS A 381 -11.09 3.05 11.26
C CYS A 381 -12.14 3.88 10.51
N LEU A 382 -11.99 4.12 9.20
CA LEU A 382 -13.00 4.82 8.40
C LEU A 382 -14.31 4.02 8.28
N LEU A 383 -14.23 2.69 8.20
CA LEU A 383 -15.40 1.82 8.14
C LEU A 383 -16.26 1.91 9.40
N ILE A 384 -15.69 2.26 10.56
CA ILE A 384 -16.45 2.47 11.81
C ILE A 384 -17.51 3.57 11.63
N ILE A 385 -17.28 4.55 10.76
CA ILE A 385 -18.21 5.67 10.50
C ILE A 385 -19.45 5.18 9.74
N VAL A 386 -19.27 4.25 8.79
CA VAL A 386 -20.32 3.83 7.85
C VAL A 386 -21.11 2.65 8.40
N VAL A 387 -20.46 1.77 9.18
CA VAL A 387 -21.08 0.54 9.67
C VAL A 387 -22.01 0.86 10.85
N PRO A 388 -23.28 0.40 10.80
CA PRO A 388 -24.22 0.56 11.90
C PRO A 388 -23.62 0.14 13.24
N GLN A 389 -23.92 0.93 14.26
CA GLN A 389 -23.34 0.76 15.58
C GLN A 389 -23.91 -0.49 16.26
N SER A 390 -23.19 -1.61 16.10
CA SER A 390 -23.32 -2.79 16.96
C SER A 390 -22.02 -2.90 17.76
N GLY A 391 -22.07 -3.19 19.06
CA GLY A 391 -20.86 -3.23 19.90
C GLY A 391 -19.78 -4.15 19.33
N ALA A 392 -20.18 -5.27 18.72
CA ALA A 392 -19.27 -6.21 18.07
C ALA A 392 -18.66 -5.69 16.76
N SER A 393 -19.40 -4.94 15.93
CA SER A 393 -18.88 -4.44 14.65
C SER A 393 -17.79 -3.38 14.85
N HIS A 394 -18.01 -2.43 15.75
CA HIS A 394 -17.03 -1.36 16.04
C HIS A 394 -15.78 -1.91 16.74
N LEU A 395 -15.95 -2.86 17.66
CA LEU A 395 -14.82 -3.55 18.31
C LEU A 395 -13.97 -4.32 17.30
N THR A 396 -14.59 -5.08 16.39
CA THR A 396 -13.88 -5.87 15.38
C THR A 396 -13.08 -4.99 14.42
N LEU A 397 -13.68 -3.88 13.96
CA LEU A 397 -13.00 -2.91 13.10
C LEU A 397 -11.85 -2.21 13.83
N GLY A 398 -12.07 -1.77 15.07
CA GLY A 398 -11.02 -1.19 15.91
C GLY A 398 -9.85 -2.14 16.18
N CYS A 399 -10.14 -3.41 16.46
CA CYS A 399 -9.13 -4.45 16.64
C CYS A 399 -8.36 -4.75 15.35
N THR A 400 -9.04 -4.73 14.20
CA THR A 400 -8.37 -4.84 12.88
C THR A 400 -7.42 -3.68 12.65
N GLY A 401 -7.81 -2.47 13.05
CA GLY A 401 -6.96 -1.29 12.99
C GLY A 401 -5.74 -1.39 13.92
N LEU A 402 -5.92 -1.85 15.16
CA LEU A 402 -4.83 -2.07 16.11
C LEU A 402 -3.86 -3.17 15.66
N LEU A 403 -4.36 -4.21 14.98
CA LEU A 403 -3.50 -5.23 14.36
C LEU A 403 -2.58 -4.60 13.31
N GLY A 404 -3.16 -3.79 12.40
CA GLY A 404 -2.39 -3.03 11.42
C GLY A 404 -1.36 -2.12 12.10
N MET A 405 -1.76 -1.38 13.12
CA MET A 405 -0.88 -0.46 13.82
C MET A 405 0.26 -1.17 14.58
N SER A 406 0.02 -2.37 15.15
CA SER A 406 1.05 -3.21 15.76
C SER A 406 2.12 -3.61 14.74
N ILE A 407 1.72 -3.94 13.50
CA ILE A 407 2.64 -4.23 12.39
C ILE A 407 3.42 -2.97 12.00
N SER A 408 2.72 -1.83 11.82
CA SER A 408 3.36 -0.55 11.45
C SER A 408 4.41 -0.13 12.47
N PHE A 409 4.08 -0.19 13.76
CA PHE A 409 4.97 0.22 14.85
C PHE A 409 6.25 -0.61 14.87
N ALA A 410 6.16 -1.93 14.71
CA ALA A 410 7.35 -2.80 14.63
C ALA A 410 8.20 -2.51 13.38
N THR A 411 7.55 -2.28 12.23
CA THR A 411 8.24 -1.98 10.96
C THR A 411 8.96 -0.64 10.98
N VAL A 412 8.39 0.44 11.54
CA VAL A 412 9.04 1.76 11.53
C VAL A 412 10.34 1.78 12.34
N TYR A 413 10.45 0.96 13.39
CA TYR A 413 11.70 0.80 14.15
C TYR A 413 12.82 0.23 13.29
N LEU A 414 12.56 -0.87 12.57
CA LEU A 414 13.53 -1.47 11.66
C LEU A 414 13.84 -0.53 10.49
N TYR A 415 12.80 0.04 9.89
CA TYR A 415 12.93 0.83 8.68
C TYR A 415 13.72 2.12 8.92
N ALA A 416 13.51 2.80 10.06
CA ALA A 416 14.32 3.96 10.41
C ALA A 416 15.80 3.58 10.62
N GLY A 417 16.08 2.42 11.23
CA GLY A 417 17.45 1.93 11.39
C GLY A 417 18.15 1.59 10.07
N GLU A 418 17.42 1.23 9.02
CA GLU A 418 17.99 0.88 7.71
C GLU A 418 18.02 2.05 6.72
N LEU A 419 17.18 3.06 6.92
CA LEU A 419 17.00 4.19 6.01
C LEU A 419 18.08 5.27 6.17
N PHE A 420 18.59 5.43 7.39
CA PHE A 420 19.56 6.47 7.71
C PHE A 420 21.01 5.95 7.59
N PRO A 421 21.91 6.74 6.98
CA PRO A 421 23.34 6.43 6.91
C PRO A 421 23.95 6.21 8.28
N THR A 422 24.92 5.30 8.37
CA THR A 422 25.49 4.87 9.66
C THR A 422 25.97 6.05 10.52
N VAL A 423 26.57 7.07 9.90
CA VAL A 423 27.03 8.32 10.55
C VAL A 423 25.94 9.16 11.25
N VAL A 424 24.69 9.10 10.79
CA VAL A 424 23.57 9.88 11.34
C VAL A 424 22.39 9.02 11.78
N ARG A 425 22.56 7.69 11.78
CA ARG A 425 21.48 6.72 12.01
C ARG A 425 20.85 6.87 13.38
N ASN A 426 21.68 6.92 14.42
CA ASN A 426 21.20 7.05 15.80
C ASN A 426 20.41 8.35 15.98
N SER A 427 20.92 9.46 15.44
CA SER A 427 20.24 10.75 15.43
C SER A 427 18.91 10.72 14.68
N GLY A 428 18.85 10.07 13.52
CA GLY A 428 17.63 9.94 12.70
C GLY A 428 16.56 9.07 13.35
N VAL A 429 16.94 7.92 13.92
CA VAL A 429 16.02 7.06 14.68
C VAL A 429 15.53 7.78 15.94
N GLY A 430 16.41 8.47 16.67
CA GLY A 430 16.07 9.25 17.85
C GLY A 430 15.06 10.37 17.58
N LEU A 431 15.25 11.13 16.50
CA LEU A 431 14.28 12.12 16.05
C LEU A 431 12.93 11.48 15.72
N SER A 432 12.95 10.40 14.93
CA SER A 432 11.73 9.73 14.51
C SER A 432 10.94 9.23 15.72
N SER A 433 11.63 8.66 16.71
CA SER A 433 11.02 8.22 17.98
C SER A 433 10.45 9.39 18.80
N THR A 434 11.13 10.54 18.82
CA THR A 434 10.64 11.76 19.47
C THR A 434 9.32 12.23 18.85
N VAL A 435 9.24 12.22 17.52
CA VAL A 435 8.02 12.59 16.77
C VAL A 435 6.87 11.61 17.06
N ALA A 436 7.16 10.33 17.29
CA ALA A 436 6.15 9.37 17.75
C ALA A 436 5.57 9.74 19.12
N ARG A 437 6.40 10.25 20.04
CA ARG A 437 5.93 10.69 21.36
C ARG A 437 5.02 11.90 21.25
N ILE A 438 5.31 12.82 20.33
CA ILE A 438 4.39 13.92 20.00
C ILE A 438 3.03 13.38 19.51
N GLY A 439 3.03 12.36 18.63
CA GLY A 439 1.80 11.68 18.21
C GLY A 439 1.01 11.10 19.40
N SER A 440 1.70 10.41 20.31
CA SER A 440 1.08 9.86 21.53
C SER A 440 0.57 10.91 22.53
N MET A 441 1.15 12.11 22.53
CA MET A 441 0.71 13.25 23.33
C MET A 441 -0.60 13.85 22.82
N VAL A 442 -0.83 13.81 21.50
CA VAL A 442 -2.05 14.29 20.83
C VAL A 442 -3.19 13.26 20.91
N ALA A 443 -2.85 11.97 20.98
CA ALA A 443 -3.81 10.86 20.94
C ALA A 443 -5.00 10.95 21.92
N PRO A 444 -4.83 11.29 23.21
CA PRO A 444 -5.94 11.31 24.18
C PRO A 444 -6.99 12.38 23.85
N PHE A 445 -6.54 13.53 23.34
CA PHE A 445 -7.44 14.59 22.90
C PHE A 445 -8.29 14.15 21.70
N VAL A 446 -7.68 13.45 20.73
CA VAL A 446 -8.40 12.90 19.57
C VAL A 446 -9.43 11.84 19.99
N ALA A 447 -9.08 10.95 20.92
CA ALA A 447 -9.99 9.92 21.43
C ALA A 447 -11.22 10.52 22.16
N THR A 448 -11.01 11.62 22.89
CA THR A 448 -12.07 12.30 23.66
C THR A 448 -13.05 13.08 22.77
N LEU A 449 -12.73 13.35 21.51
CA LEU A 449 -13.67 13.95 20.54
C LEU A 449 -14.94 13.10 20.33
N SER A 450 -14.91 11.84 20.73
CA SER A 450 -16.08 10.94 20.76
C SER A 450 -17.26 11.54 21.55
N HIS A 451 -17.00 12.30 22.61
CA HIS A 451 -18.04 12.96 23.40
C HIS A 451 -18.75 14.07 22.64
N THR A 452 -18.05 14.78 21.75
CA THR A 452 -18.66 15.81 20.90
C THR A 452 -19.39 15.17 19.72
N SER A 453 -18.77 14.16 19.09
CA SER A 453 -19.34 13.43 17.98
C SER A 453 -18.63 12.08 17.79
N ALA A 454 -19.40 10.99 17.76
CA ALA A 454 -18.87 9.63 17.67
C ALA A 454 -18.03 9.35 16.40
N TRP A 455 -18.23 10.10 15.32
CA TRP A 455 -17.52 9.89 14.04
C TRP A 455 -16.13 10.58 13.96
N LEU A 456 -15.83 11.53 14.86
CA LEU A 456 -14.60 12.33 14.79
C LEU A 456 -13.32 11.51 15.08
N PRO A 457 -13.23 10.71 16.15
CA PRO A 457 -12.03 9.92 16.39
C PRO A 457 -11.74 8.89 15.28
N PRO A 458 -12.72 8.08 14.82
CA PRO A 458 -12.50 7.15 13.70
C PRO A 458 -12.06 7.84 12.40
N LEU A 459 -12.54 9.07 12.14
CA LEU A 459 -12.08 9.86 10.99
C LEU A 459 -10.60 10.23 11.10
N ALA A 460 -10.17 10.76 12.25
CA ALA A 460 -8.79 11.15 12.49
C ALA A 460 -7.84 9.93 12.45
N PHE A 461 -8.20 8.86 13.15
CA PHE A 461 -7.44 7.60 13.12
C PHE A 461 -7.53 6.86 11.78
N GLY A 462 -8.48 7.23 10.92
CA GLY A 462 -8.62 6.73 9.57
C GLY A 462 -7.74 7.44 8.54
N ILE A 463 -7.83 8.77 8.48
CA ILE A 463 -7.16 9.60 7.47
C ILE A 463 -5.65 9.68 7.71
N VAL A 464 -5.21 9.87 8.97
CA VAL A 464 -3.80 10.09 9.28
C VAL A 464 -2.91 8.92 8.85
N PRO A 465 -3.25 7.64 9.11
CA PRO A 465 -2.52 6.50 8.57
C PRO A 465 -2.49 6.43 7.04
N LEU A 466 -3.57 6.80 6.35
CA LEU A 466 -3.59 6.82 4.88
C LEU A 466 -2.63 7.85 4.30
N ILE A 467 -2.52 9.02 4.94
CA ILE A 467 -1.49 10.01 4.59
C ILE A 467 -0.09 9.43 4.86
N GLY A 468 0.10 8.73 5.98
CA GLY A 468 1.35 8.04 6.32
C GLY A 468 1.74 6.99 5.27
N ALA A 469 0.77 6.20 4.79
CA ALA A 469 0.95 5.26 3.69
C ALA A 469 1.36 5.95 2.39
N GLY A 470 0.72 7.08 2.06
CA GLY A 470 1.08 7.93 0.91
C GLY A 470 2.51 8.46 0.99
N LEU A 471 2.92 9.02 2.13
CA LEU A 471 4.28 9.53 2.34
C LEU A 471 5.32 8.40 2.34
N CYS A 472 4.98 7.22 2.84
CA CYS A 472 5.86 6.04 2.79
C CYS A 472 6.20 5.62 1.35
N MET A 473 5.40 6.00 0.35
CA MET A 473 5.70 5.72 -1.05
C MET A 473 6.96 6.42 -1.56
N LEU A 474 7.35 7.53 -0.93
CA LEU A 474 8.57 8.28 -1.22
C LEU A 474 9.84 7.59 -0.68
N LEU A 475 9.69 6.62 0.22
CA LEU A 475 10.80 5.90 0.82
C LEU A 475 11.27 4.73 -0.06
N PRO A 476 12.58 4.43 -0.14
CA PRO A 476 13.11 3.25 -0.86
C PRO A 476 12.97 1.98 -0.02
N ASP A 477 12.71 0.82 -0.66
CA ASP A 477 12.74 -0.45 0.07
C ASP A 477 14.18 -0.84 0.44
N THR A 478 14.41 -1.19 1.70
CA THR A 478 15.73 -1.47 2.28
C THR A 478 16.09 -2.95 2.27
N ARG A 479 15.16 -3.84 1.86
CA ARG A 479 15.36 -5.29 1.98
C ARG A 479 16.57 -5.79 1.19
N GLY A 480 17.52 -6.40 1.92
CA GLY A 480 18.70 -7.05 1.34
C GLY A 480 19.69 -6.09 0.69
N ARG A 481 19.57 -4.78 0.98
CA ARG A 481 20.51 -3.76 0.51
C ARG A 481 21.62 -3.58 1.55
N LYS A 482 22.83 -3.25 1.08
CA LYS A 482 23.89 -2.77 1.96
C LYS A 482 23.42 -1.47 2.61
N LEU A 483 23.65 -1.35 3.91
CA LEU A 483 23.38 -0.14 4.67
C LEU A 483 24.30 0.99 4.14
N PRO A 484 23.77 2.20 3.88
CA PRO A 484 24.60 3.31 3.45
C PRO A 484 25.53 3.74 4.59
N ASP A 485 26.82 3.81 4.32
CA ASP A 485 27.81 4.16 5.33
C ASP A 485 27.99 5.70 5.39
N THR A 486 27.92 6.38 4.24
CA THR A 486 28.08 7.84 4.12
C THR A 486 26.80 8.57 3.67
N LEU A 487 26.75 9.89 3.83
CA LEU A 487 25.65 10.72 3.34
C LEU A 487 25.50 10.68 1.81
N GLU A 488 26.62 10.59 1.10
CA GLU A 488 26.69 10.53 -0.37
C GLU A 488 26.19 9.18 -0.90
N GLU A 489 26.55 8.07 -0.25
CA GLU A 489 25.98 6.74 -0.54
C GLU A 489 24.47 6.69 -0.22
N GLY A 490 24.04 7.41 0.81
CA GLY A 490 22.62 7.61 1.09
C GLY A 490 21.89 8.35 -0.03
N GLU A 491 22.59 9.15 -0.84
CA GLU A 491 22.05 9.93 -1.93
C GLU A 491 22.10 9.22 -3.29
N ALA A 492 23.11 8.37 -3.56
CA ALA A 492 23.23 7.55 -4.77
C ALA A 492 22.32 6.29 -4.73
N ASP A 493 21.65 5.95 -5.84
CA ASP A 493 20.73 4.79 -5.93
C ASP A 493 21.32 3.82 -6.96
N ASN A 494 21.99 2.76 -6.51
CA ASN A 494 22.60 1.76 -7.41
C ASN A 494 21.51 0.92 -8.12
N MET A 495 21.24 1.21 -9.40
CA MET A 495 20.49 0.36 -10.34
C MET A 495 21.07 0.49 -11.75
N ASP A 496 21.29 -0.63 -12.44
CA ASP A 496 21.71 -0.72 -13.85
C ASP A 496 20.93 0.26 -14.75
N GLU A 497 21.62 1.24 -15.32
CA GLU A 497 21.01 2.35 -16.08
C GLU A 497 20.56 1.92 -17.49
N ASP A 498 19.29 2.20 -17.83
CA ASP A 498 18.83 2.26 -19.23
C ASP A 498 19.50 3.49 -19.87
N LEU A 499 20.39 3.29 -20.86
CA LEU A 499 21.15 4.36 -21.50
C LEU A 499 20.25 5.49 -22.06
N ILE A 500 19.01 5.16 -22.45
CA ILE A 500 18.02 6.16 -22.89
C ILE A 500 17.46 6.94 -21.68
N GLU A 501 17.27 6.30 -20.52
CA GLU A 501 16.89 6.97 -19.26
C GLU A 501 17.97 7.96 -18.81
N THR A 502 19.25 7.64 -19.01
CA THR A 502 20.38 8.56 -18.77
C THR A 502 20.36 9.75 -19.74
N ALA A 503 19.89 9.57 -20.98
CA ALA A 503 19.84 10.63 -22.00
C ALA A 503 18.66 11.60 -21.83
N ILE A 504 17.46 11.11 -21.52
CA ILE A 504 16.22 11.93 -21.49
C ILE A 504 15.56 12.04 -20.10
N GLY A 505 16.13 11.39 -19.09
CA GLY A 505 15.62 11.35 -17.71
C GLY A 505 14.46 10.37 -17.53
N ARG A 506 14.12 10.09 -16.27
CA ARG A 506 13.03 9.15 -15.88
C ARG A 506 11.67 9.57 -16.43
N PHE A 507 11.30 10.83 -16.17
CA PHE A 507 10.09 11.50 -16.65
C PHE A 507 10.27 13.01 -16.43
N GLY A 508 10.09 13.81 -17.48
CA GLY A 508 10.34 15.26 -17.46
C GLY A 508 9.18 16.09 -17.98
N LYS A 509 9.41 17.40 -18.12
CA LYS A 509 8.41 18.37 -18.60
C LYS A 509 7.91 18.02 -19.99
N TYR A 510 8.79 17.52 -20.86
CA TYR A 510 8.42 17.13 -22.21
C TYR A 510 7.51 15.90 -22.21
N GLN A 511 7.84 14.85 -21.44
CA GLN A 511 6.99 13.67 -21.32
C GLN A 511 5.61 14.00 -20.74
N THR A 512 5.53 14.97 -19.82
CA THR A 512 4.27 15.49 -19.28
C THR A 512 3.41 16.16 -20.36
N TRP A 513 4.03 16.98 -21.22
CA TRP A 513 3.36 17.60 -22.36
C TRP A 513 2.85 16.56 -23.37
N ILE A 514 3.65 15.54 -23.67
CA ILE A 514 3.22 14.46 -24.56
C ILE A 514 2.08 13.65 -23.96
N LEU A 515 2.10 13.36 -22.65
CA LEU A 515 1.00 12.69 -21.97
C LEU A 515 -0.30 13.49 -22.08
N PHE A 516 -0.24 14.82 -21.93
CA PHE A 516 -1.38 15.70 -22.12
C PHE A 516 -1.94 15.62 -23.56
N LEU A 517 -1.07 15.65 -24.58
CA LEU A 517 -1.47 15.50 -25.97
C LEU A 517 -2.10 14.14 -26.25
N ILE A 518 -1.50 13.04 -25.78
CA ILE A 518 -2.06 11.69 -25.90
C ILE A 518 -3.43 11.61 -25.22
N THR A 519 -3.59 12.27 -24.07
CA THR A 519 -4.87 12.30 -23.34
C THR A 519 -5.94 13.00 -24.17
N LEU A 520 -5.61 14.15 -24.76
CA LEU A 520 -6.52 14.90 -25.61
C LEU A 520 -6.89 14.12 -26.88
N GLY A 521 -5.93 13.42 -27.50
CA GLY A 521 -6.13 12.64 -28.72
C GLY A 521 -6.91 11.33 -28.51
N ARG A 522 -6.79 10.70 -27.32
CA ARG A 522 -7.56 9.50 -26.98
C ARG A 522 -9.00 9.81 -26.57
N PHE A 523 -9.27 11.02 -26.07
CA PHE A 523 -10.54 11.37 -25.45
C PHE A 523 -11.79 11.03 -26.29
N PRO A 524 -11.82 11.26 -27.61
CA PRO A 524 -12.99 10.92 -28.40
C PRO A 524 -13.14 9.42 -28.68
N ALA A 525 -12.03 8.72 -28.86
CA ALA A 525 -11.99 7.26 -28.97
C ALA A 525 -12.64 6.60 -27.74
N GLU A 526 -12.34 7.12 -26.55
CA GLU A 526 -12.92 6.60 -25.31
C GLU A 526 -14.43 6.91 -25.18
N TYR A 527 -14.94 8.00 -25.76
CA TYR A 527 -16.39 8.22 -25.83
C TYR A 527 -17.09 7.15 -26.65
N GLN A 528 -16.53 6.74 -27.79
CA GLN A 528 -17.13 5.73 -28.66
C GLN A 528 -17.17 4.34 -28.01
N LEU A 529 -16.23 4.04 -27.13
CA LEU A 529 -16.25 2.80 -26.37
C LEU A 529 -17.37 2.78 -25.32
N ASN A 530 -17.67 3.93 -24.70
CA ASN A 530 -18.61 4.04 -23.59
C ASN A 530 -20.02 4.51 -23.98
N ASN A 531 -20.21 5.14 -25.15
CA ASN A 531 -21.48 5.73 -25.57
C ASN A 531 -22.61 4.72 -25.82
N VAL A 532 -22.30 3.41 -25.88
CA VAL A 532 -23.32 2.39 -26.15
C VAL A 532 -24.46 2.43 -25.14
N VAL A 533 -24.17 2.75 -23.87
CA VAL A 533 -25.16 2.79 -22.79
C VAL A 533 -26.26 3.83 -23.06
N PHE A 534 -25.95 4.90 -23.79
CA PHE A 534 -26.90 5.97 -24.15
C PHE A 534 -27.46 5.83 -25.56
N ILE A 535 -26.74 5.18 -26.47
CA ILE A 535 -27.17 5.03 -27.87
C ILE A 535 -28.07 3.81 -28.05
N ILE A 536 -27.81 2.73 -27.30
CA ILE A 536 -28.53 1.45 -27.36
C ILE A 536 -28.99 1.06 -25.94
N PRO A 537 -29.76 1.92 -25.24
CA PRO A 537 -30.28 1.61 -23.91
C PRO A 537 -31.35 0.51 -23.98
N TYR A 538 -31.61 -0.16 -22.85
CA TYR A 538 -32.87 -0.87 -22.68
C TYR A 538 -33.97 0.15 -22.40
N VAL A 539 -35.03 0.15 -23.19
CA VAL A 539 -36.14 1.12 -23.07
C VAL A 539 -37.42 0.36 -22.78
N ASP A 540 -38.10 0.75 -21.72
CA ASP A 540 -39.43 0.24 -21.40
C ASP A 540 -40.44 0.75 -22.44
N TYR A 541 -41.33 -0.14 -22.87
CA TYR A 541 -42.35 0.19 -23.86
C TYR A 541 -43.72 -0.34 -23.46
N LYS A 542 -44.75 0.37 -23.88
CA LYS A 542 -46.15 -0.02 -23.73
C LYS A 542 -46.68 -0.46 -25.08
N CYS A 543 -47.23 -1.67 -25.16
CA CYS A 543 -47.81 -2.13 -26.41
C CYS A 543 -49.22 -1.58 -26.59
N LEU A 544 -49.45 -0.78 -27.62
CA LEU A 544 -50.76 -0.15 -27.87
C LEU A 544 -51.85 -1.17 -28.22
N ASP A 545 -51.45 -2.33 -28.76
CA ASP A 545 -52.38 -3.38 -29.19
C ASP A 545 -53.10 -4.06 -28.01
N ASN A 546 -52.41 -4.26 -26.87
CA ASN A 546 -52.93 -4.96 -25.67
C ASN A 546 -52.88 -4.13 -24.37
N ASN A 547 -52.36 -2.90 -24.41
CA ASN A 547 -52.19 -2.00 -23.26
C ASN A 547 -51.30 -2.56 -22.12
N VAL A 548 -50.46 -3.56 -22.41
CA VAL A 548 -49.53 -4.21 -21.48
C VAL A 548 -48.10 -3.68 -21.70
N THR A 549 -47.37 -3.43 -20.61
CA THR A 549 -45.97 -3.00 -20.64
C THR A 549 -45.03 -4.18 -20.86
N ASN A 550 -44.00 -4.01 -21.69
CA ASN A 550 -42.93 -4.98 -21.95
C ASN A 550 -43.42 -6.39 -22.34
N TYR A 551 -44.53 -6.48 -23.08
CA TYR A 551 -45.10 -7.73 -23.56
C TYR A 551 -44.74 -8.00 -25.03
N CYS A 552 -44.41 -9.25 -25.34
CA CYS A 552 -44.09 -9.71 -26.69
C CYS A 552 -45.07 -10.78 -27.17
N PRO A 553 -45.51 -10.76 -28.43
CA PRO A 553 -45.14 -9.81 -29.50
C PRO A 553 -45.86 -8.45 -29.37
N CYS A 554 -45.24 -7.40 -29.93
CA CYS A 554 -45.82 -6.06 -30.02
C CYS A 554 -45.53 -5.45 -31.39
N GLU A 555 -46.56 -5.03 -32.12
CA GLU A 555 -46.40 -4.42 -33.45
C GLU A 555 -46.34 -2.88 -33.36
N ASN A 556 -47.10 -2.28 -32.44
CA ASN A 556 -47.13 -0.83 -32.21
C ASN A 556 -46.67 -0.45 -30.78
N PRO A 557 -45.36 -0.35 -30.53
CA PRO A 557 -44.82 0.05 -29.23
C PRO A 557 -44.84 1.58 -29.04
N GLU A 558 -45.31 2.03 -27.89
CA GLU A 558 -45.10 3.39 -27.36
C GLU A 558 -43.96 3.35 -26.35
N TYR A 559 -42.85 4.03 -26.65
CA TYR A 559 -41.64 4.00 -25.82
C TYR A 559 -41.66 5.08 -24.73
N ASP A 560 -41.13 4.77 -23.55
CA ASP A 560 -40.91 5.79 -22.52
C ASP A 560 -39.77 6.74 -22.93
N THR A 561 -40.11 8.01 -23.16
CA THR A 561 -39.20 9.08 -23.58
C THR A 561 -38.72 9.96 -22.40
N SER A 562 -39.06 9.59 -21.16
CA SER A 562 -38.73 10.37 -19.96
C SER A 562 -37.22 10.57 -19.75
N THR A 563 -36.42 9.56 -20.11
CA THR A 563 -34.96 9.56 -19.94
C THR A 563 -34.22 9.88 -21.23
N ILE A 564 -34.52 9.17 -22.32
CA ILE A 564 -33.89 9.33 -23.65
C ILE A 564 -34.99 9.54 -24.69
N VAL A 565 -34.88 10.59 -25.50
CA VAL A 565 -35.93 10.98 -26.46
C VAL A 565 -35.91 10.10 -27.70
N SER A 566 -34.71 9.81 -28.21
CA SER A 566 -34.51 8.95 -29.38
C SER A 566 -33.22 8.16 -29.23
N SER A 567 -33.30 6.86 -29.51
CA SER A 567 -32.21 5.90 -29.44
C SER A 567 -32.22 4.95 -30.65
N VAL A 568 -31.12 4.22 -30.87
CA VAL A 568 -31.03 3.19 -31.92
C VAL A 568 -32.08 2.09 -31.72
N THR A 569 -32.41 1.78 -30.48
CA THR A 569 -33.43 0.79 -30.12
C THR A 569 -34.83 1.25 -30.47
N THR A 570 -35.15 2.53 -30.26
CA THR A 570 -36.48 3.09 -30.54
C THR A 570 -36.65 3.44 -32.03
N GLU A 571 -35.60 3.84 -32.73
CA GLU A 571 -35.68 4.25 -34.14
C GLU A 571 -35.87 3.06 -35.10
N TRP A 572 -35.24 1.91 -34.81
CA TRP A 572 -35.34 0.71 -35.64
C TRP A 572 -36.17 -0.42 -34.98
N ASN A 573 -36.94 -0.13 -33.94
CA ASN A 573 -37.82 -1.07 -33.22
C ASN A 573 -37.12 -2.38 -32.83
N LEU A 574 -36.01 -2.29 -32.09
CA LEU A 574 -35.16 -3.44 -31.72
C LEU A 574 -35.66 -4.16 -30.44
N ILE A 575 -36.96 -4.45 -30.37
CA ILE A 575 -37.63 -5.12 -29.24
C ILE A 575 -37.97 -6.59 -29.54
N CYS A 576 -38.39 -7.34 -28.51
CA CYS A 576 -38.81 -8.74 -28.61
C CYS A 576 -37.79 -9.64 -29.33
N ASN A 577 -38.22 -10.32 -30.40
CA ASN A 577 -37.36 -11.21 -31.21
C ASN A 577 -36.19 -10.47 -31.88
N ARG A 578 -36.15 -9.14 -31.89
CA ARG A 578 -35.07 -8.33 -32.49
C ARG A 578 -34.07 -7.76 -31.49
N THR A 579 -34.20 -8.06 -30.20
CA THR A 579 -33.25 -7.61 -29.14
C THR A 579 -31.80 -8.04 -29.39
N TYR A 580 -31.59 -9.16 -30.09
CA TYR A 580 -30.25 -9.61 -30.49
C TYR A 580 -29.56 -8.64 -31.45
N LEU A 581 -30.29 -7.85 -32.24
CA LEU A 581 -29.71 -6.87 -33.18
C LEU A 581 -29.08 -5.69 -32.43
N ALA A 582 -29.68 -5.25 -31.33
CA ALA A 582 -29.07 -4.25 -30.44
C ALA A 582 -27.72 -4.73 -29.88
N SER A 583 -27.67 -6.01 -29.49
CA SER A 583 -26.44 -6.66 -29.03
C SER A 583 -25.42 -6.83 -30.16
N LEU A 584 -25.89 -7.16 -31.38
CA LEU A 584 -25.06 -7.26 -32.58
C LEU A 584 -24.39 -5.91 -32.92
N ALA A 585 -25.09 -4.79 -32.79
CA ALA A 585 -24.52 -3.46 -33.03
C ALA A 585 -23.37 -3.11 -32.08
N GLN A 586 -23.48 -3.48 -30.80
CA GLN A 586 -22.38 -3.33 -29.86
C GLN A 586 -21.22 -4.28 -30.17
N SER A 587 -21.55 -5.52 -30.51
CA SER A 587 -20.57 -6.54 -30.90
C SER A 587 -19.78 -6.15 -32.15
N MET A 588 -20.38 -5.47 -33.12
CA MET A 588 -19.68 -4.99 -34.33
C MET A 588 -18.57 -3.99 -34.04
N LEU A 589 -18.71 -3.16 -32.99
CA LEU A 589 -17.62 -2.30 -32.53
C LEU A 589 -16.41 -3.11 -32.06
N GLN A 590 -16.63 -4.19 -31.29
CA GLN A 590 -15.57 -5.07 -30.80
C GLN A 590 -14.92 -5.89 -31.93
N VAL A 591 -15.70 -6.32 -32.93
CA VAL A 591 -15.19 -7.00 -34.14
C VAL A 591 -14.36 -6.06 -35.01
N GLY A 592 -14.78 -4.81 -35.14
CA GLY A 592 -13.98 -3.75 -35.75
C GLY A 592 -12.64 -3.58 -35.04
N LEU A 593 -12.69 -3.44 -33.72
CA LEU A 593 -11.52 -3.27 -32.85
C LEU A 593 -10.53 -4.43 -32.92
N LEU A 594 -11.04 -5.65 -33.09
CA LEU A 594 -10.24 -6.84 -33.39
C LEU A 594 -9.43 -6.64 -34.68
N ALA A 595 -10.10 -6.34 -35.79
CA ALA A 595 -9.47 -6.14 -37.10
C ALA A 595 -8.48 -4.96 -37.08
N GLY A 596 -8.87 -3.85 -36.46
CA GLY A 596 -8.05 -2.65 -36.34
C GLY A 596 -6.77 -2.86 -35.54
N SER A 597 -6.83 -3.55 -34.41
CA SER A 597 -5.66 -3.79 -33.57
C SER A 597 -4.56 -4.61 -34.27
N LEU A 598 -4.95 -5.55 -35.15
CA LEU A 598 -4.03 -6.32 -35.98
C LEU A 598 -3.42 -5.47 -37.10
N LEU A 599 -4.27 -4.79 -37.88
CA LEU A 599 -3.85 -4.00 -39.03
C LEU A 599 -2.97 -2.82 -38.62
N TYR A 600 -3.43 -2.01 -37.67
CA TYR A 600 -2.68 -0.84 -37.21
C TYR A 600 -1.46 -1.21 -36.38
N GLY A 601 -1.45 -2.35 -35.68
CA GLY A 601 -0.25 -2.88 -35.05
C GLY A 601 0.85 -3.17 -36.09
N TYR A 602 0.49 -3.87 -37.17
CA TYR A 602 1.40 -4.15 -38.29
C TYR A 602 1.89 -2.88 -38.99
N PHE A 603 0.98 -1.93 -39.29
CA PHE A 603 1.37 -0.66 -39.90
C PHE A 603 2.23 0.21 -38.98
N SER A 604 2.00 0.18 -37.66
CA SER A 604 2.77 0.96 -36.69
C SER A 604 4.25 0.56 -36.69
N ASP A 605 4.52 -0.73 -36.87
CA ASP A 605 5.88 -1.27 -36.91
C ASP A 605 6.65 -0.84 -38.18
N ARG A 606 5.97 -0.64 -39.31
CA ARG A 606 6.60 -0.25 -40.60
C ARG A 606 6.59 1.24 -40.91
N CYS A 607 5.49 1.93 -40.60
CA CYS A 607 5.25 3.32 -41.00
C CYS A 607 5.52 4.33 -39.87
N GLY A 608 5.87 3.86 -38.68
CA GLY A 608 6.05 4.68 -37.49
C GLY A 608 4.77 4.83 -36.67
N ARG A 609 4.91 5.12 -35.37
CA ARG A 609 3.80 5.15 -34.39
C ARG A 609 2.97 6.41 -34.63
N LYS A 610 3.65 7.52 -34.93
CA LYS A 610 3.04 8.84 -35.16
C LYS A 610 2.04 8.81 -36.32
N SER A 611 2.47 8.30 -37.48
CA SER A 611 1.66 8.27 -38.71
C SER A 611 0.38 7.46 -38.52
N VAL A 612 0.48 6.31 -37.85
CA VAL A 612 -0.65 5.42 -37.63
C VAL A 612 -1.66 6.01 -36.65
N VAL A 613 -1.20 6.63 -35.56
CA VAL A 613 -2.10 7.32 -34.63
C VAL A 613 -2.91 8.39 -35.37
N VAL A 614 -2.29 9.22 -36.19
CA VAL A 614 -2.99 10.28 -36.95
C VAL A 614 -4.03 9.71 -37.91
N ILE A 615 -3.69 8.65 -38.67
CA ILE A 615 -4.63 8.01 -39.60
C ILE A 615 -5.81 7.39 -38.84
N SER A 616 -5.53 6.70 -37.72
CA SER A 616 -6.56 6.06 -36.91
C SER A 616 -7.53 7.10 -36.31
N ILE A 617 -7.01 8.18 -35.74
CA ILE A 617 -7.78 9.32 -35.25
C ILE A 617 -8.67 9.90 -36.36
N PHE A 618 -8.09 10.20 -37.52
CA PHE A 618 -8.83 10.82 -38.62
C PHE A 618 -9.96 9.92 -39.13
N SER A 619 -9.67 8.63 -39.33
CA SER A 619 -10.67 7.65 -39.77
C SER A 619 -11.82 7.52 -38.76
N GLU A 620 -11.54 7.58 -37.47
CA GLU A 620 -12.57 7.54 -36.42
C GLU A 620 -13.56 8.69 -36.56
N VAL A 621 -13.07 9.93 -36.69
CA VAL A 621 -13.91 11.13 -36.82
C VAL A 621 -14.87 11.00 -37.99
N VAL A 622 -14.34 10.60 -39.14
CA VAL A 622 -15.10 10.49 -40.38
C VAL A 622 -16.23 9.48 -40.21
N PHE A 623 -15.94 8.29 -39.67
CA PHE A 623 -16.96 7.25 -39.53
C PHE A 623 -17.96 7.53 -38.40
N VAL A 624 -17.56 8.23 -37.33
CA VAL A 624 -18.50 8.70 -36.29
C VAL A 624 -19.50 9.71 -36.87
N ILE A 625 -19.03 10.69 -37.64
CA ILE A 625 -19.90 11.69 -38.28
C ILE A 625 -20.84 11.00 -39.27
N ILE A 626 -20.32 10.11 -40.13
CA ILE A 626 -21.16 9.35 -41.08
C ILE A 626 -22.24 8.56 -40.33
N SER A 627 -21.90 7.92 -39.21
CA SER A 627 -22.84 7.11 -38.44
C SER A 627 -24.08 7.88 -37.94
N ALA A 628 -23.94 9.19 -37.70
CA ALA A 628 -25.03 10.05 -37.26
C ALA A 628 -26.06 10.35 -38.35
N PHE A 629 -25.69 10.20 -39.63
CA PHE A 629 -26.56 10.50 -40.79
C PHE A 629 -27.09 9.25 -41.51
N VAL A 630 -26.72 8.06 -41.04
CA VAL A 630 -27.14 6.80 -41.67
C VAL A 630 -28.66 6.56 -41.50
N PRO A 631 -29.41 6.22 -42.56
CA PRO A 631 -30.84 5.91 -42.47
C PRO A 631 -31.14 4.43 -42.18
N TYR A 632 -30.24 3.50 -42.55
CA TYR A 632 -30.46 2.06 -42.43
C TYR A 632 -29.59 1.41 -41.35
N PHE A 633 -30.17 0.48 -40.59
CA PHE A 633 -29.47 -0.22 -39.50
C PHE A 633 -28.20 -0.97 -39.96
N TRP A 634 -28.19 -1.60 -41.13
CA TRP A 634 -27.00 -2.32 -41.63
C TRP A 634 -25.82 -1.38 -41.93
N MET A 635 -26.10 -0.17 -42.45
CA MET A 635 -25.07 0.85 -42.67
C MET A 635 -24.51 1.34 -41.32
N PHE A 636 -25.34 1.38 -40.28
CA PHE A 636 -24.91 1.72 -38.93
C PHE A 636 -24.00 0.62 -38.36
N LEU A 637 -24.28 -0.66 -38.61
CA LEU A 637 -23.38 -1.77 -38.26
C LEU A 637 -22.01 -1.64 -38.94
N VAL A 638 -21.98 -1.30 -40.23
CA VAL A 638 -20.72 -1.06 -40.97
C VAL A 638 -19.96 0.11 -40.37
N CYS A 639 -20.63 1.22 -40.04
CA CYS A 639 -19.99 2.36 -39.38
C CYS A 639 -19.44 1.96 -38.01
N ARG A 640 -20.18 1.18 -37.20
CA ARG A 640 -19.70 0.67 -35.91
C ARG A 640 -18.45 -0.20 -36.05
N PHE A 641 -18.40 -1.05 -37.08
CA PHE A 641 -17.20 -1.84 -37.38
C PHE A 641 -16.00 -0.95 -37.73
N LEU A 642 -16.20 0.06 -38.60
CA LEU A 642 -15.11 0.95 -39.02
C LEU A 642 -14.61 1.84 -37.88
N ILE A 643 -15.53 2.39 -37.05
CA ILE A 643 -15.20 3.12 -35.83
C ILE A 643 -14.37 2.22 -34.89
N GLY A 644 -14.80 0.97 -34.70
CA GLY A 644 -14.06 0.00 -33.89
C GLY A 644 -12.64 -0.23 -34.41
N ALA A 645 -12.47 -0.38 -35.73
CA ALA A 645 -11.16 -0.58 -36.34
C ALA A 645 -10.21 0.60 -36.07
N SER A 646 -10.70 1.84 -36.21
CA SER A 646 -9.95 3.05 -35.88
C SER A 646 -9.53 3.09 -34.41
N LEU A 647 -10.45 2.74 -33.50
CA LEU A 647 -10.25 2.74 -32.04
C LEU A 647 -9.11 1.81 -31.61
N GLY A 648 -8.89 0.72 -32.34
CA GLY A 648 -7.78 -0.22 -32.10
C GLY A 648 -6.40 0.35 -32.40
N GLY A 649 -6.31 1.16 -33.45
CA GLY A 649 -5.08 1.88 -33.78
C GLY A 649 -4.75 2.94 -32.72
N VAL A 650 -5.74 3.72 -32.32
CA VAL A 650 -5.58 4.81 -31.34
C VAL A 650 -5.12 4.26 -29.98
N MET A 651 -5.81 3.26 -29.43
CA MET A 651 -5.49 2.71 -28.11
C MET A 651 -4.09 2.09 -28.05
N LEU A 652 -3.75 1.25 -29.02
CA LEU A 652 -2.53 0.45 -28.99
C LEU A 652 -1.29 1.32 -29.27
N CYS A 653 -1.36 2.18 -30.29
CA CYS A 653 -0.20 2.98 -30.70
C CYS A 653 0.10 4.12 -29.71
N CYS A 654 -0.92 4.77 -29.13
CA CYS A 654 -0.72 5.78 -28.09
C CYS A 654 -0.10 5.19 -26.83
N TYR A 655 -0.54 4.00 -26.40
CA TYR A 655 0.02 3.32 -25.23
C TYR A 655 1.51 2.97 -25.44
N ILE A 656 1.85 2.38 -26.59
CA ILE A 656 3.24 2.01 -26.92
C ILE A 656 4.12 3.26 -27.01
N LEU A 657 3.67 4.31 -27.68
CA LEU A 657 4.42 5.55 -27.82
C LEU A 657 4.73 6.18 -26.45
N LEU A 658 3.77 6.17 -25.52
CA LEU A 658 3.97 6.65 -24.15
C LEU A 658 5.04 5.84 -23.40
N ILE A 659 5.01 4.51 -23.50
CA ILE A 659 5.98 3.64 -22.84
C ILE A 659 7.38 3.77 -23.43
N GLU A 660 7.50 3.92 -24.75
CA GLU A 660 8.78 4.07 -25.42
C GLU A 660 9.48 5.41 -25.11
N LEU A 661 8.69 6.44 -24.75
CA LEU A 661 9.15 7.78 -24.34
C LEU A 661 9.46 7.90 -22.84
N CYS A 662 9.15 6.88 -22.02
CA CYS A 662 9.41 6.87 -20.58
C CYS A 662 10.58 5.97 -20.18
N GLY A 663 11.29 6.35 -19.11
CA GLY A 663 12.31 5.50 -18.49
C GLY A 663 11.74 4.21 -17.90
N LYS A 664 12.58 3.19 -17.71
CA LYS A 664 12.19 1.88 -17.14
C LYS A 664 11.51 2.03 -15.79
N SER A 665 12.02 2.95 -14.97
CA SER A 665 11.52 3.27 -13.64
C SER A 665 10.12 3.89 -13.63
N PHE A 666 9.70 4.56 -14.71
CA PHE A 666 8.41 5.27 -14.78
C PHE A 666 7.28 4.47 -15.45
N ARG A 667 7.58 3.33 -16.08
CA ARG A 667 6.57 2.50 -16.79
C ARG A 667 5.33 2.12 -15.97
N PRO A 668 5.43 1.77 -14.67
CA PRO A 668 4.24 1.51 -13.84
C PRO A 668 3.31 2.73 -13.70
N TYR A 669 3.87 3.94 -13.69
CA TYR A 669 3.10 5.17 -13.64
C TYR A 669 2.49 5.47 -15.01
N ALA A 670 3.28 5.32 -16.08
CA ALA A 670 2.81 5.49 -17.45
C ALA A 670 1.60 4.59 -17.78
N SER A 671 1.58 3.35 -17.28
CA SER A 671 0.41 2.45 -17.48
C SER A 671 -0.86 2.90 -16.77
N GLY A 672 -0.75 3.58 -15.62
CA GLY A 672 -1.91 4.14 -14.94
C GLY A 672 -2.35 5.47 -15.56
N LEU A 673 -1.38 6.32 -15.91
CA LEU A 673 -1.62 7.62 -16.54
C LEU A 673 -2.23 7.48 -17.95
N SER A 674 -1.93 6.41 -18.68
CA SER A 674 -2.52 6.16 -20.01
C SER A 674 -4.04 5.96 -19.98
N GLU A 675 -4.60 5.65 -18.81
CA GLU A 675 -6.02 5.31 -18.63
C GLU A 675 -6.88 6.48 -18.09
N ILE A 676 -6.24 7.60 -17.73
CA ILE A 676 -6.94 8.86 -17.40
C ILE A 676 -7.96 9.28 -18.47
N PRO A 677 -7.68 9.19 -19.79
CA PRO A 677 -8.64 9.57 -20.83
C PRO A 677 -9.92 8.73 -20.75
N TYR A 678 -9.80 7.44 -20.44
CA TYR A 678 -10.94 6.54 -20.31
C TYR A 678 -11.87 7.01 -19.19
N ILE A 679 -11.33 7.26 -17.99
CA ILE A 679 -12.12 7.69 -16.83
C ILE A 679 -12.75 9.06 -17.05
N LEU A 680 -11.99 10.03 -17.56
CA LEU A 680 -12.52 11.37 -17.85
C LEU A 680 -13.64 11.32 -18.89
N SER A 681 -13.53 10.45 -19.91
CA SER A 681 -14.60 10.27 -20.90
C SER A 681 -15.85 9.67 -20.25
N TYR A 682 -15.66 8.75 -19.30
CA TYR A 682 -16.73 8.04 -18.63
C TYR A 682 -17.51 8.93 -17.66
N PHE A 683 -16.87 9.94 -17.06
CA PHE A 683 -17.56 11.00 -16.32
C PHE A 683 -18.27 12.02 -17.21
N ALA A 684 -17.62 12.43 -18.31
CA ALA A 684 -18.15 13.50 -19.16
C ALA A 684 -19.32 13.05 -20.05
N LEU A 685 -19.36 11.77 -20.42
CA LEU A 685 -20.40 11.20 -21.28
C LEU A 685 -21.83 11.31 -20.71
N PRO A 686 -22.14 10.90 -19.46
CA PRO A 686 -23.48 11.04 -18.89
C PRO A 686 -23.93 12.50 -18.80
N VAL A 687 -23.01 13.43 -18.50
CA VAL A 687 -23.30 14.87 -18.47
C VAL A 687 -23.73 15.35 -19.86
N LYS A 688 -23.00 14.97 -20.92
CA LYS A 688 -23.35 15.32 -22.30
C LYS A 688 -24.68 14.70 -22.72
N ALA A 689 -24.90 13.42 -22.41
CA ALA A 689 -26.12 12.69 -22.76
C ALA A 689 -27.36 13.20 -22.00
N TYR A 690 -27.19 13.87 -20.85
CA TYR A 690 -28.28 14.48 -20.10
C TYR A 690 -28.84 15.72 -20.83
N PHE A 691 -27.94 16.54 -21.38
CA PHE A 691 -28.32 17.72 -22.17
C PHE A 691 -28.75 17.37 -23.60
N VAL A 692 -28.14 16.33 -24.19
CA VAL A 692 -28.38 15.91 -25.58
C VAL A 692 -28.98 14.52 -25.57
N ARG A 693 -30.31 14.48 -25.55
CA ARG A 693 -31.10 13.24 -25.39
C ARG A 693 -31.41 12.51 -26.69
N ASP A 694 -30.91 13.02 -27.82
CA ASP A 694 -31.01 12.39 -29.14
C ASP A 694 -29.65 11.78 -29.53
N TRP A 695 -29.66 10.49 -29.89
CA TRP A 695 -28.44 9.72 -30.13
C TRP A 695 -27.64 10.21 -31.34
N ARG A 696 -28.30 10.74 -32.39
CA ARG A 696 -27.62 11.28 -33.58
C ARG A 696 -26.82 12.54 -33.24
N ASN A 697 -27.45 13.47 -32.51
CA ASN A 697 -26.79 14.66 -31.99
C ASN A 697 -25.69 14.33 -30.97
N LEU A 698 -25.88 13.30 -30.14
CA LEU A 698 -24.86 12.84 -29.20
C LEU A 698 -23.61 12.30 -29.93
N GLN A 699 -23.78 11.59 -31.06
CA GLN A 699 -22.66 11.16 -31.90
C GLN A 699 -21.87 12.33 -32.49
N LEU A 700 -22.56 13.38 -32.95
CA LEU A 700 -21.90 14.57 -33.47
C LEU A 700 -21.11 15.30 -32.38
N ILE A 701 -21.70 15.53 -31.21
CA ILE A 701 -21.05 16.25 -30.09
C ILE A 701 -19.85 15.49 -29.53
N THR A 702 -19.91 14.15 -29.52
CA THR A 702 -18.76 13.34 -29.11
C THR A 702 -17.63 13.35 -30.15
N ALA A 703 -17.91 13.73 -31.41
CA ALA A 703 -16.91 13.97 -32.45
C ALA A 703 -16.35 15.42 -32.50
N VAL A 704 -17.02 16.42 -31.90
CA VAL A 704 -16.56 17.84 -31.96
C VAL A 704 -15.16 18.13 -31.41
N PRO A 705 -14.65 17.46 -30.34
CA PRO A 705 -13.30 17.72 -29.82
C PRO A 705 -12.14 17.54 -30.83
N TRP A 706 -12.42 16.98 -32.00
CA TRP A 706 -11.43 16.68 -33.05
C TRP A 706 -10.98 17.88 -33.90
N VAL A 707 -11.64 19.05 -33.86
CA VAL A 707 -11.11 20.25 -34.56
C VAL A 707 -9.72 20.64 -34.02
N ILE A 708 -9.42 20.29 -32.76
CA ILE A 708 -8.17 20.59 -32.06
C ILE A 708 -7.02 19.65 -32.49
N THR A 709 -7.32 18.47 -33.06
CA THR A 709 -6.29 17.46 -33.41
C THR A 709 -5.78 17.55 -34.85
N ILE A 710 -6.24 18.51 -35.66
CA ILE A 710 -5.62 18.80 -36.97
C ILE A 710 -4.12 19.16 -36.82
N GLY A 711 -3.73 19.70 -35.65
CA GLY A 711 -2.33 19.94 -35.28
C GLY A 711 -1.58 18.73 -34.69
N TYR A 712 -2.24 17.59 -34.47
CA TYR A 712 -1.67 16.44 -33.75
C TYR A 712 -0.43 15.85 -34.44
N PHE A 713 -0.41 15.85 -35.77
CA PHE A 713 0.76 15.43 -36.55
C PHE A 713 1.98 16.33 -36.30
N TRP A 714 1.81 17.63 -36.08
CA TRP A 714 2.93 18.55 -35.88
C TRP A 714 3.46 18.52 -34.44
N LEU A 715 2.60 18.20 -33.48
CA LEU A 715 2.91 18.24 -32.06
C LEU A 715 3.52 16.94 -31.51
N MET A 716 3.20 15.79 -32.12
CA MET A 716 3.68 14.49 -31.65
C MET A 716 5.04 14.11 -32.25
N PRO A 717 6.01 13.68 -31.43
CA PRO A 717 7.27 13.11 -31.92
C PRO A 717 7.07 11.66 -32.36
N GLU A 718 8.01 11.16 -33.17
CA GLU A 718 8.14 9.73 -33.43
C GLU A 718 8.95 9.06 -32.30
N SER A 719 8.78 7.74 -32.13
CA SER A 719 9.50 6.99 -31.10
C SER A 719 11.02 6.96 -31.35
N PRO A 720 11.86 7.44 -30.41
CA PRO A 720 13.32 7.35 -30.54
C PRO A 720 13.82 5.91 -30.64
N ARG A 721 13.17 4.98 -29.91
CA ARG A 721 13.53 3.56 -29.93
C ARG A 721 13.28 2.96 -31.31
N TRP A 722 12.16 3.28 -31.95
CA TRP A 722 11.86 2.82 -33.31
C TRP A 722 12.82 3.42 -34.35
N LEU A 723 13.12 4.72 -34.27
CA LEU A 723 14.05 5.38 -35.20
C LEU A 723 15.43 4.72 -35.19
N ILE A 724 15.92 4.32 -34.01
CA ILE A 724 17.19 3.58 -33.87
C ILE A 724 17.08 2.20 -34.54
N THR A 725 15.98 1.47 -34.34
CA THR A 725 15.79 0.14 -34.96
C THR A 725 15.70 0.17 -36.48
N VAL A 726 15.17 1.25 -37.07
CA VAL A 726 15.05 1.42 -38.53
C VAL A 726 16.35 1.98 -39.14
N GLY A 727 17.35 2.34 -38.32
CA GLY A 727 18.62 2.90 -38.80
C GLY A 727 18.57 4.39 -39.13
N ARG A 728 17.52 5.11 -38.70
CA ARG A 728 17.38 6.56 -38.86
C ARG A 728 18.13 7.33 -37.76
N LYS A 729 19.46 7.20 -37.72
CA LYS A 729 20.33 7.75 -36.65
C LYS A 729 20.16 9.26 -36.44
N LYS A 730 20.14 10.03 -37.53
CA LYS A 730 20.05 11.51 -37.46
C LYS A 730 18.76 11.97 -36.77
N GLU A 731 17.61 11.44 -37.22
CA GLU A 731 16.30 11.74 -36.64
C GLU A 731 16.21 11.32 -35.16
N ALA A 732 16.82 10.19 -34.78
CA ALA A 732 16.85 9.72 -33.39
C ALA A 732 17.66 10.67 -32.48
N ILE A 733 18.84 11.10 -32.93
CA ILE A 733 19.69 12.04 -32.18
C ILE A 733 19.00 13.40 -32.04
N GLU A 734 18.40 13.92 -33.12
CA GLU A 734 17.66 15.19 -33.09
C GLU A 734 16.49 15.13 -32.09
N THR A 735 15.71 14.04 -32.14
CA THR A 735 14.56 13.83 -31.25
C THR A 735 15.00 13.73 -29.79
N LEU A 736 16.01 12.91 -29.47
CA LEU A 736 16.53 12.76 -28.11
C LEU A 736 17.16 14.06 -27.59
N THR A 737 17.89 14.79 -28.44
CA THR A 737 18.48 16.09 -28.09
C THR A 737 17.40 17.13 -27.79
N TYR A 738 16.32 17.15 -28.56
CA TYR A 738 15.19 18.04 -28.32
C TYR A 738 14.49 17.73 -26.99
N ILE A 739 14.27 16.45 -26.68
CA ILE A 739 13.70 16.00 -25.41
C ILE A 739 14.61 16.39 -24.24
N ALA A 740 15.91 16.09 -24.34
CA ALA A 740 16.90 16.42 -23.31
C ALA A 740 16.97 17.93 -23.03
N LYS A 741 16.96 18.77 -24.07
CA LYS A 741 16.90 20.24 -23.93
C LYS A 741 15.65 20.69 -23.18
N LYS A 742 14.47 20.16 -23.55
CA LYS A 742 13.19 20.50 -22.88
C LYS A 742 13.13 20.00 -21.43
N ASN A 743 13.89 18.96 -21.11
CA ASN A 743 14.03 18.41 -19.76
C ASN A 743 15.20 19.01 -18.95
N ASN A 744 15.91 20.01 -19.50
CA ASN A 744 17.09 20.63 -18.88
C ASN A 744 18.23 19.63 -18.55
N LEU A 745 18.47 18.67 -19.44
CA LEU A 745 19.53 17.64 -19.30
C LEU A 745 20.71 17.88 -20.27
N PRO A 746 21.93 17.42 -19.93
CA PRO A 746 23.11 17.60 -20.77
C PRO A 746 23.00 16.81 -22.08
N THR A 747 23.34 17.45 -23.20
CA THR A 747 23.16 16.89 -24.55
C THR A 747 24.41 16.24 -25.14
N ASN A 748 25.58 16.41 -24.51
CA ASN A 748 26.88 16.13 -25.13
C ASN A 748 27.13 14.63 -25.35
N ASN A 749 26.52 13.75 -24.54
CA ASN A 749 26.74 12.31 -24.60
C ASN A 749 25.69 11.55 -25.44
N ILE A 750 24.67 12.23 -25.97
CA ILE A 750 23.53 11.58 -26.65
C ILE A 750 23.96 10.89 -27.95
N GLY A 751 24.88 11.50 -28.72
CA GLY A 751 25.40 10.90 -29.95
C GLY A 751 26.10 9.56 -29.70
N ASN A 752 26.95 9.50 -28.67
CA ASN A 752 27.68 8.28 -28.27
C ASN A 752 26.73 7.20 -27.74
N ILE A 753 25.69 7.59 -26.99
CA ILE A 753 24.66 6.67 -26.49
C ILE A 753 23.90 6.02 -27.66
N VAL A 754 23.47 6.80 -28.64
CA VAL A 754 22.75 6.28 -29.81
C VAL A 754 23.63 5.35 -30.64
N GLU A 755 24.91 5.67 -30.79
CA GLU A 755 25.87 4.85 -31.52
C GLU A 755 26.16 3.51 -30.83
N LYS A 756 26.29 3.53 -29.50
CA LYS A 756 26.42 2.31 -28.69
C LYS A 756 25.18 1.41 -28.81
N LEU A 757 23.98 2.01 -28.75
CA LEU A 757 22.72 1.29 -28.92
C LEU A 757 22.56 0.71 -30.33
N GLU A 758 22.97 1.44 -31.38
CA GLU A 758 22.92 0.96 -32.76
C GLU A 758 23.87 -0.22 -32.98
N LEU A 759 25.09 -0.17 -32.42
CA LEU A 759 26.06 -1.27 -32.46
C LEU A 759 25.53 -2.52 -31.73
N GLU A 760 24.90 -2.33 -30.57
CA GLU A 760 24.21 -3.42 -29.85
C GLU A 760 23.10 -4.05 -30.71
N ILE A 761 22.35 -3.25 -31.47
CA ILE A 761 21.22 -3.71 -32.31
C ILE A 761 21.70 -4.39 -33.61
N LYS A 762 22.71 -3.85 -34.30
CA LYS A 762 23.26 -4.41 -35.55
C LYS A 762 23.88 -5.80 -35.35
N ASN A 763 24.48 -6.05 -34.19
CA ASN A 763 25.02 -7.35 -33.83
C ASN A 763 23.93 -8.40 -33.50
N GLN A 764 22.65 -8.01 -33.41
CA GLN A 764 21.52 -8.84 -32.94
C GLN A 764 20.49 -9.23 -34.01
N HIS A 765 20.84 -9.20 -35.31
CA HIS A 765 19.90 -9.34 -36.43
C HIS A 765 18.93 -10.56 -36.37
N LYS A 766 17.64 -10.27 -36.21
CA LYS A 766 16.52 -10.68 -37.12
C LYS A 766 15.26 -9.88 -36.77
N THR A 767 14.66 -9.18 -37.75
CA THR A 767 13.33 -8.59 -37.61
C THR A 767 12.30 -9.71 -37.43
N GLY A 768 11.57 -9.72 -36.33
CA GLY A 768 10.60 -10.76 -36.01
C GLY A 768 9.34 -10.64 -36.87
N ASN A 769 8.86 -11.76 -37.41
CA ASN A 769 7.57 -11.86 -38.08
C ASN A 769 6.50 -12.41 -37.13
N PHE A 770 5.22 -12.25 -37.48
CA PHE A 770 4.10 -12.77 -36.66
C PHE A 770 4.18 -14.29 -36.41
N ILE A 771 4.79 -15.04 -37.35
CA ILE A 771 5.01 -16.48 -37.24
C ILE A 771 6.03 -16.81 -36.14
N ASP A 772 6.94 -15.90 -35.81
CA ASP A 772 7.96 -16.11 -34.78
C ASP A 772 7.37 -16.19 -33.36
N LEU A 773 6.11 -15.76 -33.14
CA LEU A 773 5.37 -15.99 -31.89
C LEU A 773 5.16 -17.47 -31.57
N PHE A 774 5.06 -18.30 -32.61
CA PHE A 774 4.77 -19.73 -32.49
C PHE A 774 6.01 -20.61 -32.71
N ARG A 775 7.17 -19.99 -32.95
CA ARG A 775 8.40 -20.67 -33.34
C ARG A 775 9.03 -21.47 -32.21
N THR A 776 9.11 -20.87 -31.02
CA THR A 776 9.75 -21.48 -29.85
C THR A 776 8.72 -21.96 -28.84
N PRO A 777 8.96 -23.09 -28.14
CA PRO A 777 7.96 -23.69 -27.26
C PRO A 777 7.58 -22.78 -26.08
N LYS A 778 8.52 -22.01 -25.51
CA LYS A 778 8.26 -21.07 -24.41
C LYS A 778 7.48 -19.84 -24.86
N VAL A 779 7.88 -19.19 -25.95
CA VAL A 779 7.19 -18.00 -26.48
C VAL A 779 5.79 -18.39 -26.96
N ARG A 780 5.64 -19.55 -27.60
CA ARG A 780 4.34 -20.11 -27.97
C ARG A 780 3.42 -20.30 -26.77
N ALA A 781 3.93 -20.88 -25.68
CA ALA A 781 3.16 -21.06 -24.45
C ALA A 781 2.73 -19.71 -23.84
N TYR A 782 3.65 -18.74 -23.73
CA TYR A 782 3.33 -17.40 -23.22
C TYR A 782 2.33 -16.66 -24.11
N THR A 783 2.44 -16.82 -25.44
CA THR A 783 1.51 -16.23 -26.42
C THR A 783 0.10 -16.77 -26.22
N LEU A 784 -0.06 -18.10 -26.15
CA LEU A 784 -1.37 -18.72 -25.97
C LEU A 784 -1.98 -18.38 -24.60
N ILE A 785 -1.20 -18.50 -23.52
CA ILE A 785 -1.69 -18.21 -22.15
C ILE A 785 -2.10 -16.73 -22.04
N THR A 786 -1.27 -15.81 -22.54
CA THR A 786 -1.57 -14.37 -22.51
C THR A 786 -2.84 -14.07 -23.32
N ALA A 787 -3.01 -14.68 -24.49
CA ALA A 787 -4.23 -14.52 -25.30
C ALA A 787 -5.51 -14.92 -24.54
N PHE A 788 -5.54 -16.08 -23.89
CA PHE A 788 -6.69 -16.51 -23.09
C PHE A 788 -6.93 -15.60 -21.86
N VAL A 789 -5.85 -15.16 -21.19
CA VAL A 789 -5.95 -14.22 -20.07
C VAL A 789 -6.60 -12.90 -20.49
N TRP A 790 -6.20 -12.34 -21.65
CA TRP A 790 -6.82 -11.14 -22.21
C TRP A 790 -8.29 -11.35 -22.57
N MET A 791 -8.64 -12.51 -23.15
CA MET A 791 -10.03 -12.88 -23.46
C MET A 791 -10.89 -12.89 -22.20
N PHE A 792 -10.45 -13.59 -21.16
CA PHE A 792 -11.18 -13.70 -19.90
C PHE A 792 -11.27 -12.36 -19.17
N CYS A 793 -10.22 -11.54 -19.22
CA CYS A 793 -10.24 -10.19 -18.63
C CYS A 793 -11.29 -9.30 -19.28
N SER A 794 -11.28 -9.24 -20.61
CA SER A 794 -12.20 -8.41 -21.39
C SER A 794 -13.64 -8.90 -21.22
N HIS A 795 -13.87 -10.21 -21.23
CA HIS A 795 -15.17 -10.79 -20.95
C HIS A 795 -15.73 -10.36 -19.58
N THR A 796 -14.91 -10.51 -18.54
CA THR A 796 -15.29 -10.17 -17.16
C THR A 796 -15.57 -8.66 -17.02
N PHE A 797 -14.65 -7.82 -17.51
CA PHE A 797 -14.77 -6.36 -17.38
C PHE A 797 -15.99 -5.80 -18.14
N PHE A 798 -16.14 -6.10 -19.44
CA PHE A 798 -17.26 -5.59 -20.21
C PHE A 798 -18.60 -6.20 -19.78
N GLY A 799 -18.60 -7.46 -19.33
CA GLY A 799 -19.80 -8.13 -18.81
C GLY A 799 -20.34 -7.46 -17.54
N ILE A 800 -19.49 -7.23 -16.55
CA ILE A 800 -19.87 -6.53 -15.31
C ILE A 800 -20.27 -5.08 -15.60
N ASN A 801 -19.51 -4.38 -16.45
CA ASN A 801 -19.78 -2.98 -16.77
C ASN A 801 -21.15 -2.80 -17.45
N GLN A 802 -21.51 -3.70 -18.37
CA GLN A 802 -22.83 -3.67 -19.02
C GLN A 802 -23.96 -4.10 -18.08
N TYR A 803 -23.70 -5.05 -17.18
CA TYR A 803 -24.66 -5.46 -16.16
C TYR A 803 -25.03 -4.30 -15.23
N ILE A 804 -24.06 -3.51 -14.76
CA ILE A 804 -24.29 -2.35 -13.90
C ILE A 804 -25.13 -1.26 -14.60
N GLY A 805 -24.96 -1.08 -15.91
CA GLY A 805 -25.80 -0.17 -16.70
C GLY A 805 -27.28 -0.54 -16.75
N ARG A 806 -27.66 -1.77 -16.34
CA ARG A 806 -29.04 -2.27 -16.29
C ARG A 806 -29.66 -2.27 -14.88
N LEU A 807 -28.93 -1.82 -13.87
CA LEU A 807 -29.46 -1.73 -12.51
C LEU A 807 -30.64 -0.74 -12.47
N GLN A 808 -31.67 -1.05 -11.68
CA GLN A 808 -32.84 -0.19 -11.50
C GLN A 808 -32.43 1.18 -10.95
N GLY A 809 -32.88 2.26 -11.59
CA GLY A 809 -32.55 3.63 -11.20
C GLY A 809 -32.29 4.55 -12.40
N ASN A 810 -31.74 5.74 -12.14
CA ASN A 810 -31.43 6.70 -13.19
C ASN A 810 -30.12 6.31 -13.90
N ILE A 811 -30.19 6.03 -15.21
CA ILE A 811 -29.06 5.59 -16.04
C ILE A 811 -27.86 6.54 -16.00
N TYR A 812 -28.09 7.86 -15.91
CA TYR A 812 -27.02 8.86 -15.83
C TYR A 812 -26.25 8.74 -14.51
N ILE A 813 -26.97 8.55 -13.40
CA ILE A 813 -26.39 8.40 -12.07
C ILE A 813 -25.61 7.08 -11.99
N ASN A 814 -26.17 5.99 -12.52
CA ASN A 814 -25.52 4.68 -12.51
C ASN A 814 -24.17 4.71 -13.26
N VAL A 815 -24.12 5.33 -14.45
CA VAL A 815 -22.87 5.47 -15.21
C VAL A 815 -21.86 6.37 -14.49
N LEU A 816 -22.32 7.46 -13.86
CA LEU A 816 -21.46 8.38 -13.11
C LEU A 816 -20.89 7.73 -11.84
N LEU A 817 -21.68 6.92 -11.14
CA LEU A 817 -21.24 6.11 -10.01
C LEU A 817 -20.23 5.05 -10.45
N SER A 818 -20.44 4.37 -11.58
CA SER A 818 -19.45 3.45 -12.16
C SER A 818 -18.12 4.15 -12.43
N ALA A 819 -18.13 5.34 -13.04
CA ALA A 819 -16.93 6.12 -13.29
C ALA A 819 -16.20 6.53 -11.98
N ALA A 820 -16.95 6.93 -10.96
CA ALA A 820 -16.41 7.23 -9.64
C ALA A 820 -15.74 6.01 -8.99
N CYS A 821 -16.33 4.83 -9.14
CA CYS A 821 -15.81 3.57 -8.60
C CYS A 821 -14.53 3.07 -9.28
N LEU A 822 -14.33 3.40 -10.56
CA LEU A 822 -13.13 3.04 -11.30
C LEU A 822 -11.93 3.95 -10.98
N THR A 823 -12.18 5.17 -10.51
CA THR A 823 -11.13 6.17 -10.23
C THR A 823 -10.08 5.72 -9.20
N PRO A 824 -10.47 5.13 -8.04
CA PRO A 824 -9.51 4.52 -7.12
C PRO A 824 -8.66 3.42 -7.77
N GLY A 825 -9.22 2.71 -8.75
CA GLY A 825 -8.54 1.66 -9.50
C GLY A 825 -7.26 2.14 -10.18
N LEU A 826 -7.22 3.38 -10.71
CA LEU A 826 -6.00 3.94 -11.32
C LEU A 826 -4.86 4.05 -10.33
N LEU A 827 -5.15 4.58 -9.14
CA LEU A 827 -4.16 4.72 -8.08
C LEU A 827 -3.73 3.33 -7.61
N ILE A 828 -4.68 2.45 -7.31
CA ILE A 828 -4.38 1.10 -6.82
C ILE A 828 -3.59 0.28 -7.85
N VAL A 829 -3.84 0.43 -9.15
CA VAL A 829 -3.04 -0.22 -10.21
C VAL A 829 -1.59 0.25 -10.18
N VAL A 830 -1.35 1.56 -10.09
CA VAL A 830 0.01 2.10 -10.01
C VAL A 830 0.71 1.56 -8.75
N LEU A 831 0.01 1.56 -7.61
CA LEU A 831 0.54 1.03 -6.36
C LEU A 831 0.85 -0.46 -6.43
N THR A 832 -0.10 -1.28 -6.87
CA THR A 832 0.07 -2.74 -7.00
C THR A 832 1.20 -3.06 -7.97
N ASN A 833 1.31 -2.36 -9.10
CA ASN A 833 2.40 -2.51 -10.05
C ASN A 833 3.77 -2.07 -9.49
N LEU A 834 3.83 -1.03 -8.65
CA LEU A 834 5.07 -0.59 -8.01
C LEU A 834 5.53 -1.55 -6.91
N TYR A 835 4.58 -2.13 -6.16
CA TYR A 835 4.87 -2.83 -4.90
C TYR A 835 4.80 -4.36 -5.02
N LEU A 836 3.77 -4.91 -5.65
CA LEU A 836 3.67 -6.34 -5.87
C LEU A 836 4.61 -6.78 -7.00
N LYS A 837 4.98 -8.06 -6.97
CA LYS A 837 5.51 -8.76 -8.14
C LYS A 837 4.46 -8.72 -9.24
N ARG A 838 4.84 -8.50 -10.51
CA ARG A 838 3.93 -8.24 -11.63
C ARG A 838 2.90 -9.34 -11.78
N ARG A 839 3.35 -10.60 -11.66
CA ARG A 839 2.47 -11.76 -11.73
C ARG A 839 1.47 -11.80 -10.58
N ILE A 840 1.94 -11.55 -9.35
CA ILE A 840 1.10 -11.55 -8.14
C ILE A 840 0.07 -10.42 -8.22
N SER A 841 0.46 -9.26 -8.75
CA SER A 841 -0.42 -8.12 -8.95
C SER A 841 -1.63 -8.48 -9.82
N VAL A 842 -1.39 -9.05 -11.00
CA VAL A 842 -2.44 -9.46 -11.94
C VAL A 842 -3.34 -10.55 -11.34
N ILE A 843 -2.74 -11.57 -10.71
CA ILE A 843 -3.48 -12.65 -10.03
C ILE A 843 -4.39 -12.10 -8.93
N SER A 844 -3.87 -11.17 -8.11
CA SER A 844 -4.64 -10.58 -7.01
C SER A 844 -5.87 -9.80 -7.48
N SER A 845 -5.75 -9.07 -8.59
CA SER A 845 -6.87 -8.35 -9.20
C SER A 845 -7.96 -9.31 -9.71
N PHE A 846 -7.57 -10.37 -10.41
CA PHE A 846 -8.53 -11.40 -10.87
C PHE A 846 -9.17 -12.18 -9.73
N ALA A 847 -8.41 -12.57 -8.72
CA ALA A 847 -8.92 -13.27 -7.55
C ALA A 847 -9.91 -12.39 -6.77
N THR A 848 -9.62 -11.10 -6.62
CA THR A 848 -10.51 -10.13 -5.96
C THR A 848 -11.80 -9.94 -6.76
N ALA A 849 -11.71 -9.86 -8.10
CA ALA A 849 -12.89 -9.78 -8.97
C ALA A 849 -13.75 -11.05 -8.86
N SER A 850 -13.15 -12.24 -8.86
CA SER A 850 -13.89 -13.50 -8.73
C SER A 850 -14.57 -13.64 -7.35
N LEU A 851 -13.84 -13.36 -6.26
CA LEU A 851 -14.35 -13.51 -4.90
C LEU A 851 -15.49 -12.53 -4.60
N SER A 852 -15.37 -11.27 -5.04
CA SER A 852 -16.42 -10.26 -4.84
C SER A 852 -17.72 -10.63 -5.58
N LEU A 853 -17.62 -11.18 -6.80
CA LEU A 853 -18.78 -11.68 -7.54
C LEU A 853 -19.40 -12.95 -6.93
N LEU A 854 -18.62 -13.82 -6.28
CA LEU A 854 -19.18 -14.97 -5.54
C LEU A 854 -19.91 -14.51 -4.28
N LEU A 855 -19.35 -13.55 -3.55
CA LEU A 855 -19.99 -12.98 -2.36
C LEU A 855 -21.29 -12.25 -2.71
N PHE A 856 -21.37 -11.65 -3.90
CA PHE A 856 -22.60 -11.06 -4.42
C PHE A 856 -23.76 -12.08 -4.46
N ILE A 857 -23.51 -13.35 -4.83
CA ILE A 857 -24.53 -14.40 -4.92
C ILE A 857 -24.98 -14.87 -3.52
N VAL A 858 -24.08 -14.87 -2.54
CA VAL A 858 -24.34 -15.39 -1.18
C VAL A 858 -25.11 -14.39 -0.31
N ILE A 859 -25.00 -13.09 -0.61
CA ILE A 859 -25.65 -12.04 0.17
C ILE A 859 -27.14 -12.00 -0.14
N PRO A 860 -28.03 -12.03 0.88
CA PRO A 860 -29.47 -11.88 0.67
C PRO A 860 -29.82 -10.58 -0.04
N SER A 861 -30.71 -10.63 -1.03
CA SER A 861 -31.15 -9.48 -1.84
C SER A 861 -31.77 -8.33 -1.05
N ASP A 862 -32.11 -8.56 0.21
CA ASP A 862 -32.65 -7.55 1.13
C ASP A 862 -31.59 -6.51 1.56
N ILE A 863 -30.29 -6.84 1.47
CA ILE A 863 -29.19 -5.95 1.85
C ILE A 863 -28.62 -5.24 0.62
N ARG A 864 -29.43 -4.37 0.00
CA ARG A 864 -29.10 -3.64 -1.26
C ARG A 864 -27.74 -2.92 -1.22
N VAL A 865 -27.35 -2.39 -0.05
CA VAL A 865 -26.08 -1.68 0.12
C VAL A 865 -24.88 -2.62 0.03
N ALA A 866 -24.95 -3.81 0.62
CA ALA A 866 -23.85 -4.78 0.59
C ALA A 866 -23.64 -5.33 -0.82
N THR A 867 -24.74 -5.64 -1.52
CA THR A 867 -24.74 -6.10 -2.92
C THR A 867 -24.06 -5.08 -3.84
N LEU A 868 -24.38 -3.80 -3.68
CA LEU A 868 -23.78 -2.71 -4.46
C LEU A 868 -22.27 -2.53 -4.16
N VAL A 869 -21.87 -2.64 -2.88
CA VAL A 869 -20.45 -2.54 -2.48
C VAL A 869 -19.61 -3.66 -3.11
N PHE A 870 -20.07 -4.92 -3.09
CA PHE A 870 -19.32 -6.02 -3.69
C PHE A 870 -19.31 -5.96 -5.22
N ALA A 871 -20.39 -5.50 -5.86
CA ALA A 871 -20.40 -5.25 -7.30
C ALA A 871 -19.37 -4.19 -7.71
N ILE A 872 -19.25 -3.12 -6.93
CA ILE A 872 -18.25 -2.06 -7.13
C ILE A 872 -16.83 -2.61 -6.97
N ILE A 873 -16.56 -3.38 -5.90
CA ILE A 873 -15.24 -3.99 -5.69
C ILE A 873 -14.88 -4.91 -6.86
N GLY A 874 -15.83 -5.71 -7.34
CA GLY A 874 -15.64 -6.60 -8.49
C GLY A 874 -15.36 -5.85 -9.78
N LEU A 875 -16.11 -4.78 -10.06
CA LEU A 875 -15.89 -3.92 -11.24
C LEU A 875 -14.51 -3.26 -11.19
N THR A 876 -14.15 -2.64 -10.05
CA THR A 876 -12.85 -1.99 -9.88
C THR A 876 -11.73 -3.02 -10.03
N ALA A 877 -11.83 -4.20 -9.43
CA ALA A 877 -10.82 -5.25 -9.54
C ALA A 877 -10.67 -5.80 -10.98
N ALA A 878 -11.77 -5.98 -11.72
CA ALA A 878 -11.74 -6.37 -13.13
C ALA A 878 -11.07 -5.30 -14.00
N TYR A 879 -11.34 -4.02 -13.74
CA TYR A 879 -10.65 -2.90 -14.40
C TYR A 879 -9.15 -2.89 -14.09
N MET A 880 -8.77 -3.09 -12.82
CA MET A 880 -7.36 -3.15 -12.45
C MET A 880 -6.62 -4.28 -13.18
N ALA A 881 -7.23 -5.46 -13.27
CA ALA A 881 -6.68 -6.58 -14.02
C ALA A 881 -6.45 -6.21 -15.49
N PHE A 882 -7.42 -5.51 -16.10
CA PHE A 882 -7.33 -5.05 -17.49
C PHE A 882 -6.11 -4.15 -17.70
N VAL A 883 -5.93 -3.13 -16.85
CA VAL A 883 -4.78 -2.19 -16.96
C VAL A 883 -3.44 -2.89 -16.69
N GLN A 884 -3.38 -3.78 -15.69
CA GLN A 884 -2.13 -4.49 -15.36
C GLN A 884 -1.68 -5.46 -16.45
N ILE A 885 -2.63 -6.08 -17.17
CA ILE A 885 -2.34 -7.00 -18.27
C ILE A 885 -1.66 -6.29 -19.45
N TYR A 886 -2.01 -5.03 -19.75
CA TYR A 886 -1.31 -4.23 -20.77
C TYR A 886 0.19 -4.11 -20.45
N LEU A 887 0.52 -3.75 -19.21
CA LEU A 887 1.90 -3.63 -18.74
C LEU A 887 2.60 -4.99 -18.70
N TYR A 888 1.95 -5.99 -18.14
CA TYR A 888 2.52 -7.32 -17.99
C TYR A 888 2.84 -7.96 -19.35
N SER A 889 1.91 -7.87 -20.32
CA SER A 889 2.13 -8.37 -21.68
C SER A 889 3.30 -7.66 -22.36
N SER A 890 3.44 -6.34 -22.15
CA SER A 890 4.57 -5.58 -22.68
C SER A 890 5.93 -5.97 -22.09
N GLU A 891 5.97 -6.56 -20.90
CA GLU A 891 7.22 -6.97 -20.27
C GLU A 891 7.55 -8.46 -20.54
N VAL A 892 6.54 -9.29 -20.81
CA VAL A 892 6.70 -10.72 -21.12
C VAL A 892 7.34 -10.93 -22.50
N PHE A 893 6.95 -10.15 -23.50
CA PHE A 893 7.44 -10.35 -24.87
C PHE A 893 8.69 -9.50 -25.19
N PRO A 894 9.66 -10.08 -25.93
CA PRO A 894 10.86 -9.37 -26.31
C PRO A 894 10.56 -8.23 -27.28
N THR A 895 11.38 -7.18 -27.26
CA THR A 895 11.13 -5.93 -28.00
C THR A 895 10.86 -6.14 -29.49
N VAL A 896 11.53 -7.11 -30.11
CA VAL A 896 11.43 -7.41 -31.55
C VAL A 896 10.05 -7.95 -31.98
N ILE A 897 9.29 -8.61 -31.10
CA ILE A 897 7.96 -9.18 -31.40
C ILE A 897 6.85 -8.65 -30.48
N ARG A 898 7.18 -7.73 -29.57
CA ARG A 898 6.27 -7.23 -28.52
C ARG A 898 4.96 -6.68 -29.06
N ASN A 899 5.02 -5.82 -30.06
CA ASN A 899 3.82 -5.18 -30.62
C ASN A 899 2.91 -6.20 -31.29
N SER A 900 3.48 -7.12 -32.07
CA SER A 900 2.75 -8.24 -32.68
C SER A 900 2.11 -9.15 -31.61
N ALA A 901 2.80 -9.40 -30.49
CA ALA A 901 2.29 -10.21 -29.39
C ALA A 901 1.15 -9.56 -28.60
N ILE A 902 1.29 -8.28 -28.26
CA ILE A 902 0.22 -7.51 -27.62
C ILE A 902 -0.97 -7.39 -28.57
N GLY A 903 -0.74 -7.16 -29.87
CA GLY A 903 -1.79 -7.15 -30.89
C GLY A 903 -2.57 -8.48 -30.96
N PHE A 904 -1.86 -9.62 -30.98
CA PHE A 904 -2.48 -10.95 -30.95
C PHE A 904 -3.26 -11.21 -29.65
N ALA A 905 -2.72 -10.83 -28.49
CA ALA A 905 -3.41 -10.99 -27.22
C ALA A 905 -4.65 -10.08 -27.12
N SER A 906 -4.54 -8.83 -27.59
CA SER A 906 -5.66 -7.89 -27.73
C SER A 906 -6.75 -8.43 -28.65
N MET A 907 -6.41 -9.12 -29.74
CA MET A 907 -7.38 -9.79 -30.61
C MET A 907 -8.28 -10.77 -29.82
N PHE A 908 -7.67 -11.59 -28.97
CA PHE A 908 -8.40 -12.51 -28.08
C PHE A 908 -9.23 -11.79 -27.01
N ALA A 909 -8.75 -10.66 -26.50
CA ALA A 909 -9.54 -9.78 -25.64
C ALA A 909 -10.88 -9.41 -26.29
N ARG A 910 -10.89 -9.13 -27.60
CA ARG A 910 -12.11 -8.72 -28.29
C ARG A 910 -13.10 -9.86 -28.51
N PHE A 911 -12.65 -11.11 -28.61
CA PHE A 911 -13.56 -12.26 -28.52
C PHE A 911 -14.28 -12.32 -27.17
N GLY A 912 -13.57 -12.07 -26.06
CA GLY A 912 -14.18 -12.01 -24.73
C GLY A 912 -15.23 -10.90 -24.59
N GLY A 913 -14.90 -9.70 -25.08
CA GLY A 913 -15.79 -8.54 -25.10
C GLY A 913 -17.00 -8.71 -26.03
N PHE A 914 -16.88 -9.48 -27.12
CA PHE A 914 -17.99 -9.88 -27.99
C PHE A 914 -18.96 -10.83 -27.30
N ILE A 915 -18.46 -11.81 -26.52
CA ILE A 915 -19.28 -12.81 -25.83
C ILE A 915 -20.01 -12.19 -24.62
N ALA A 916 -19.40 -11.21 -23.96
CA ALA A 916 -19.92 -10.63 -22.71
C ALA A 916 -21.38 -10.13 -22.78
N PRO A 917 -21.79 -9.31 -23.77
CA PRO A 917 -23.18 -8.85 -23.89
C PRO A 917 -24.20 -9.99 -23.99
N PHE A 918 -23.86 -11.09 -24.66
CA PHE A 918 -24.75 -12.24 -24.78
C PHE A 918 -24.95 -12.96 -23.45
N VAL A 919 -23.90 -13.04 -22.61
CA VAL A 919 -24.00 -13.60 -21.26
C VAL A 919 -24.86 -12.73 -20.34
N VAL A 920 -24.79 -11.40 -20.47
CA VAL A 920 -25.68 -10.48 -19.73
C VAL A 920 -27.16 -10.65 -20.17
N ASN A 921 -27.40 -11.06 -21.41
CA ASN A 921 -28.75 -11.25 -21.97
C ASN A 921 -29.39 -12.62 -21.66
N ILE A 922 -28.74 -13.52 -20.93
CA ILE A 922 -29.35 -14.80 -20.49
C ILE A 922 -30.56 -14.55 -19.59
N GLY A 923 -30.65 -13.38 -18.93
CA GLY A 923 -31.81 -12.96 -18.15
C GLY A 923 -31.91 -13.56 -16.75
N ILE A 924 -31.01 -14.50 -16.40
CA ILE A 924 -30.92 -15.12 -15.07
C ILE A 924 -29.68 -14.59 -14.35
N GLU A 925 -29.88 -13.74 -13.34
CA GLU A 925 -28.83 -12.98 -12.63
C GLU A 925 -27.70 -13.86 -12.06
N TRP A 926 -28.04 -14.90 -11.28
CA TRP A 926 -27.04 -15.75 -10.64
C TRP A 926 -26.19 -16.54 -11.66
N VAL A 927 -26.76 -16.87 -12.84
CA VAL A 927 -26.05 -17.59 -13.90
C VAL A 927 -25.00 -16.70 -14.56
N SER A 928 -25.37 -15.47 -14.92
CA SER A 928 -24.44 -14.51 -15.53
C SER A 928 -23.27 -14.19 -14.59
N ILE A 929 -23.55 -13.98 -13.29
CA ILE A 929 -22.52 -13.66 -12.28
C ILE A 929 -21.60 -14.87 -12.02
N LEU A 930 -22.14 -16.08 -11.99
CA LEU A 930 -21.36 -17.30 -11.85
C LEU A 930 -20.40 -17.50 -13.04
N ILE A 931 -20.85 -17.23 -14.27
CA ILE A 931 -20.02 -17.27 -15.47
C ILE A 931 -18.88 -16.24 -15.37
N PHE A 932 -19.17 -14.99 -15.01
CA PHE A 932 -18.13 -13.96 -14.87
C PHE A 932 -17.12 -14.30 -13.78
N SER A 933 -17.56 -14.81 -12.63
CA SER A 933 -16.64 -15.21 -11.56
C SER A 933 -15.77 -16.41 -11.95
N GLY A 934 -16.35 -17.44 -12.59
CA GLY A 934 -15.60 -18.61 -13.04
C GLY A 934 -14.55 -18.26 -14.09
N VAL A 935 -14.88 -17.38 -15.03
CA VAL A 935 -13.95 -16.87 -16.05
C VAL A 935 -12.82 -16.05 -15.42
N ALA A 936 -13.13 -15.19 -14.45
CA ALA A 936 -12.12 -14.42 -13.71
C ALA A 936 -11.17 -15.34 -12.91
N LEU A 937 -11.69 -16.39 -12.28
CA LEU A 937 -10.88 -17.37 -11.56
C LEU A 937 -9.96 -18.15 -12.51
N ALA A 938 -10.47 -18.57 -13.67
CA ALA A 938 -9.68 -19.22 -14.70
C ALA A 938 -8.53 -18.31 -15.19
N ALA A 939 -8.77 -17.01 -15.35
CA ALA A 939 -7.72 -16.04 -15.68
C ALA A 939 -6.64 -15.95 -14.61
N ALA A 940 -7.02 -15.92 -13.32
CA ALA A 940 -6.08 -15.94 -12.20
C ALA A 940 -5.17 -17.19 -12.23
N ILE A 941 -5.74 -18.36 -12.51
CA ILE A 941 -5.00 -19.63 -12.62
C ILE A 941 -4.04 -19.60 -13.81
N LEU A 942 -4.49 -19.13 -14.97
CA LEU A 942 -3.63 -19.02 -16.17
C LEU A 942 -2.45 -18.07 -15.95
N CYS A 943 -2.65 -16.96 -15.24
CA CYS A 943 -1.56 -16.02 -14.91
C CYS A 943 -0.46 -16.64 -14.04
N TYR A 944 -0.74 -17.72 -13.29
CA TYR A 944 0.27 -18.42 -12.50
C TYR A 944 1.40 -19.01 -13.37
N PHE A 945 1.07 -19.45 -14.58
CA PHE A 945 2.00 -20.07 -15.53
C PHE A 945 2.85 -19.07 -16.31
N LEU A 946 2.57 -17.77 -16.19
CA LEU A 946 3.37 -16.70 -16.82
C LEU A 946 4.61 -16.36 -15.97
N PRO A 947 5.67 -15.81 -16.60
CA PRO A 947 6.94 -15.51 -15.91
C PRO A 947 6.83 -14.22 -15.09
N GLU A 948 7.61 -14.12 -14.02
CA GLU A 948 7.71 -12.86 -13.27
C GLU A 948 8.55 -11.85 -14.06
N THR A 949 8.06 -10.62 -14.25
CA THR A 949 8.73 -9.60 -15.08
C THR A 949 9.27 -8.42 -14.27
N LYS A 950 8.95 -8.29 -12.98
CA LYS A 950 9.39 -7.16 -12.16
C LYS A 950 10.92 -7.09 -12.07
N SER A 951 11.47 -5.92 -12.40
CA SER A 951 12.90 -5.59 -12.35
C SER A 951 13.80 -6.38 -13.31
N ILE A 952 13.26 -7.29 -14.13
CA ILE A 952 14.04 -8.01 -15.14
C ILE A 952 14.30 -7.08 -16.33
N THR A 953 15.51 -7.12 -16.88
CA THR A 953 15.85 -6.44 -18.13
C THR A 953 15.05 -7.07 -19.26
N LEU A 954 14.38 -6.24 -20.06
CA LEU A 954 13.56 -6.72 -21.16
C LEU A 954 14.44 -7.56 -22.10
N PRO A 955 14.05 -8.78 -22.46
CA PRO A 955 14.75 -9.52 -23.49
C PRO A 955 14.62 -8.72 -24.80
N ASN A 956 15.75 -8.41 -25.42
CA ASN A 956 15.74 -7.74 -26.70
C ASN A 956 15.52 -8.76 -27.83
N THR A 957 15.91 -10.03 -27.64
CA THR A 957 15.78 -11.08 -28.66
C THR A 957 14.93 -12.27 -28.19
N ILE A 958 14.44 -13.06 -29.14
CA ILE A 958 13.69 -14.31 -28.88
C ILE A 958 14.60 -15.33 -28.18
N GLU A 959 15.87 -15.41 -28.57
CA GLU A 959 16.85 -16.35 -27.98
C GLU A 959 17.15 -16.01 -26.51
N GLN A 960 17.21 -14.72 -26.14
CA GLN A 960 17.33 -14.28 -24.74
C GLN A 960 16.13 -14.71 -23.89
N SER A 961 14.94 -14.83 -24.47
CA SER A 961 13.74 -15.31 -23.77
C SER A 961 13.73 -16.84 -23.56
N GLU A 962 14.55 -17.57 -24.31
CA GLU A 962 14.67 -19.02 -24.19
C GLU A 962 15.72 -19.46 -23.17
N LYS A 963 16.80 -18.69 -23.02
CA LYS A 963 17.85 -18.96 -22.03
C LYS A 963 17.23 -19.00 -20.62
N PRO A 964 17.47 -20.05 -19.82
CA PRO A 964 17.11 -20.02 -18.41
C PRO A 964 17.85 -18.83 -17.76
N ASN A 965 17.13 -17.98 -17.00
CA ASN A 965 17.74 -16.88 -16.24
C ASN A 965 19.03 -17.40 -15.57
N GLU A 966 20.19 -16.92 -16.00
CA GLU A 966 21.49 -17.37 -15.47
C GLU A 966 21.57 -17.14 -13.95
N HIS A 967 20.84 -16.16 -13.43
CA HIS A 967 20.60 -15.94 -11.99
C HIS A 967 19.90 -17.07 -11.23
N LYS A 968 19.18 -17.95 -11.94
CA LYS A 968 18.52 -19.13 -11.37
C LYS A 968 19.42 -20.37 -11.47
N LEU A 969 20.33 -20.39 -12.44
CA LEU A 969 21.34 -21.44 -12.57
C LEU A 969 22.49 -21.23 -11.59
N GLU A 970 22.97 -20.01 -11.35
CA GLU A 970 23.91 -19.74 -10.24
C GLU A 970 23.29 -20.06 -8.89
N LYS A 971 22.01 -19.72 -8.67
CA LYS A 971 21.34 -20.08 -7.41
C LYS A 971 21.13 -21.58 -7.26
N ASN A 972 20.81 -22.30 -8.33
CA ASN A 972 20.60 -23.75 -8.26
C ASN A 972 21.91 -24.54 -8.33
N SER A 973 22.97 -24.03 -8.96
CA SER A 973 24.30 -24.64 -8.95
C SER A 973 24.97 -24.38 -7.60
N LEU A 974 24.81 -23.21 -6.99
CA LEU A 974 25.16 -23.03 -5.57
C LEU A 974 24.32 -23.94 -4.67
N TYR A 975 23.02 -24.09 -4.89
CA TYR A 975 22.18 -24.96 -4.05
C TYR A 975 22.44 -26.47 -4.23
N LEU A 976 23.00 -26.87 -5.37
CA LEU A 976 23.41 -28.25 -5.65
C LEU A 976 24.86 -28.52 -5.26
N LEU A 977 25.75 -27.52 -5.31
CA LEU A 977 27.12 -27.61 -4.79
C LEU A 977 27.18 -27.42 -3.27
N GLU A 978 26.21 -26.75 -2.65
CA GLU A 978 26.00 -26.74 -1.18
C GLU A 978 25.42 -28.07 -0.65
N LYS A 979 25.05 -29.00 -1.55
CA LYS A 979 24.52 -30.33 -1.19
C LYS A 979 25.43 -31.50 -1.53
N PHE A 980 26.66 -31.25 -2.00
CA PHE A 980 27.69 -32.28 -2.23
C PHE A 980 29.00 -31.99 -1.50
#